data_AF-A0A3B9QMA4-F1
#
_entry.id   AF-A0A3B9QMA4-F1
#
_cell.length_a   1.000
_cell.length_b   1.000
_cell.length_c   1.000
_cell.angle_alpha   90.00
_cell.angle_beta   90.00
_cell.angle_gamma   90.00
#
_symmetry.space_group_name_H-M   'P 1'
#
loop_
_entity.id
_entity.type
_entity.pdbx_description
1 polymer ?
#
loop_
_entity_poly.entity_id
_entity_poly.type
_entity_poly.pdbx_seq_one_letter_code
_entity_poly.pdbx_strand_id
1 'polypeptide(L)'
;MSRRRYGRAREWIDPPDLTADQRRSYQRFLTQGIAEVFAEVSPIRSPGRDDLILELVDPRLGEPRHDEWECRLMDLTYAAPLRVIGRLKSAGRLIKEAELYLADIPLMTSRATFIINGTENALVNELTRSPGLYITQEEPHLFRAHFLPELGAWLEIDLDLRRWTLRANLDRRGKVPVTCFLRALGMETREILTRYSLNVPVAELPDRLGTWKAAFLAESLEVDGERWEVGEELSQARLKKLASLGRGSVRIVHPAVAKALQEDKTTTQEEAVRYIYHRFRSSDRPAFGQMLEYLKGLYFDPETYRLTPIGRFKLNRKLGMDRQETYLTPEDIFRALDLLIAAPEDRRLLDEKDHLANKRVRLPGEQAQAALRAGLVRMARIAQDKLSRVDLEDRDVIRKIVSARTVQAAVNMLFYTGRLSQFLEQTNPLSELTHKRRLSALGGVSARRAKIEVRDVHPSHYGRICPIETPEGQNIGLITSMAVYARVNDYGFLETPYVRVENGVVTGKIQYLMADEEQNYRIAPATVEVDESGRILGEKVPIRTGREEIMYVSPKEVDFLEVSPRTIVGVSASLIPFLEHDDANRALMGANMQRQAVPLVKPQAPIVGTGMEGKAARDSGAVLLCEQAGVVEKVDAQKIVIRSGAVRKTYRLLNFERSNQDTLLHQRPLVRPGDTVSRGDVLADSQCTQDGELALGTNLLVGFLPFEGYNYEDAIVVSERLVRDNVLDSIHIQEFEVRAEETKLGPEEITADIPNVSKEDLRNLDEHGIVRVGTEVKTGTTLVGKITPKGEAEPTPEERIFRSIFGEKMRNFRNTSLKMPPITGTATVIRVKRLSRAAGDELEAGVNELVKVYVAQRRRIAVGDKLAGRHGNKGVIAKILPEEDMPFLPDGTPLDVVLNPLGVPSRMNLGQIFETNLGWLATLRGEKVETPVFDGAREEEILSELTQELVKHGLADGTRRDGKVILRDGRTGEPYKAPVTVGVMYLLKLEHIAADKIHARSTGPYALITQQPLGGKAQFGGQRLGEMEVWALEAYGAASLLQEMLTVKSDDAKGRVQLYKAILRGEDFPKPGIPESFRVLWRELQCLGLAPKAYDSSGRELDVI
;
A
#
# COMPACT_ATOMS: atom_id res chain seq x y z
N MET A 1 9.58 -9.07 -32.67
CA MET A 1 10.16 -7.92 -33.40
C MET A 1 11.01 -7.13 -32.41
N SER A 2 12.28 -6.85 -32.71
CA SER A 2 13.15 -6.01 -31.86
C SER A 2 12.73 -4.54 -31.98
N ARG A 3 12.71 -3.79 -30.86
CA ARG A 3 12.43 -2.34 -30.86
C ARG A 3 13.66 -1.55 -31.32
N ARG A 4 13.46 -0.51 -32.13
CA ARG A 4 14.52 0.48 -32.40
C ARG A 4 14.71 1.36 -31.17
N ARG A 5 15.90 1.33 -30.57
CA ARG A 5 16.23 2.08 -29.35
C ARG A 5 16.79 3.47 -29.69
N TYR A 6 16.26 4.51 -29.04
CA TYR A 6 16.75 5.89 -29.14
C TYR A 6 17.70 6.30 -28.00
N GLY A 7 17.69 5.57 -26.88
CA GLY A 7 18.55 5.88 -25.73
C GLY A 7 20.04 5.73 -26.05
N ARG A 8 20.83 6.69 -25.54
CA ARG A 8 22.27 6.82 -25.74
C ARG A 8 23.06 6.45 -24.49
N ALA A 9 22.47 6.59 -23.31
CA ALA A 9 23.11 6.27 -22.05
C ALA A 9 23.42 4.77 -21.97
N ARG A 10 24.64 4.45 -21.56
CA ARG A 10 25.04 3.07 -21.32
C ARG A 10 24.37 2.57 -20.04
N GLU A 11 23.59 1.50 -20.14
CA GLU A 11 23.04 0.80 -18.98
C GLU A 11 24.03 -0.26 -18.49
N TRP A 12 24.31 -0.23 -17.19
CA TRP A 12 25.35 -1.06 -16.57
C TRP A 12 24.82 -2.32 -15.90
N ILE A 13 23.52 -2.38 -15.66
CA ILE A 13 22.83 -3.53 -15.09
C ILE A 13 21.41 -3.60 -15.63
N ASP A 14 20.91 -4.81 -15.90
CA ASP A 14 19.51 -5.02 -16.21
C ASP A 14 18.62 -4.79 -14.97
N PRO A 15 17.35 -4.38 -15.15
CA PRO A 15 16.40 -4.31 -14.04
C PRO A 15 16.33 -5.65 -13.27
N PRO A 16 16.40 -5.63 -11.92
CA PRO A 16 16.31 -6.84 -11.13
C PRO A 16 14.92 -7.48 -11.24
N ASP A 17 14.78 -8.72 -10.79
CA ASP A 17 13.44 -9.30 -10.57
C ASP A 17 12.68 -8.49 -9.51
N LEU A 18 11.61 -7.84 -9.97
CA LEU A 18 10.84 -6.85 -9.23
C LEU A 18 10.08 -7.43 -8.03
N THR A 19 10.03 -8.76 -7.88
CA THR A 19 9.36 -9.45 -6.76
C THR A 19 10.32 -10.32 -5.92
N ALA A 20 11.63 -10.26 -6.21
CA ALA A 20 12.63 -11.10 -5.56
C ALA A 20 12.74 -10.86 -4.05
N ASP A 21 12.61 -9.61 -3.60
CA ASP A 21 12.75 -9.26 -2.18
C ASP A 21 11.64 -9.90 -1.33
N GLN A 22 10.40 -9.87 -1.80
CA GLN A 22 9.24 -10.48 -1.13
C GLN A 22 9.43 -12.00 -1.02
N ARG A 23 9.80 -12.67 -2.12
CA ARG A 23 10.00 -14.12 -2.15
C ARG A 23 11.18 -14.55 -1.29
N ARG A 24 12.32 -13.85 -1.39
CA ARG A 24 13.51 -14.11 -0.57
C ARG A 24 13.20 -13.95 0.92
N SER A 25 12.49 -12.89 1.29
CA SER A 25 12.08 -12.65 2.69
C SER A 25 11.18 -13.78 3.21
N TYR A 26 10.17 -14.18 2.44
CA TYR A 26 9.25 -15.23 2.89
C TYR A 26 9.92 -16.61 2.94
N GLN A 27 10.78 -16.93 1.96
CA GLN A 27 11.56 -18.16 1.98
C GLN A 27 12.48 -18.24 3.20
N ARG A 28 13.12 -17.13 3.57
CA ARG A 28 13.93 -17.05 4.79
C ARG A 28 13.10 -17.28 6.05
N PHE A 29 11.88 -16.74 6.11
CA PHE A 29 10.95 -17.02 7.21
C PHE A 29 10.65 -18.53 7.32
N LEU A 30 10.30 -19.19 6.22
CA LEU A 30 9.96 -20.62 6.23
C LEU A 30 11.16 -21.51 6.60
N THR A 31 12.36 -21.16 6.15
CA THR A 31 13.57 -22.01 6.32
C THR A 31 14.35 -21.75 7.61
N GLN A 32 14.41 -20.50 8.07
CA GLN A 32 15.22 -20.08 9.23
C GLN A 32 14.35 -19.41 10.30
N GLY A 33 13.49 -18.47 9.89
CA GLY A 33 12.74 -17.61 10.81
C GLY A 33 11.79 -18.37 11.74
N ILE A 34 11.16 -19.45 11.29
CA ILE A 34 10.34 -20.31 12.15
C ILE A 34 11.21 -20.89 13.29
N ALA A 35 12.32 -21.53 12.97
CA ALA A 35 13.20 -22.16 13.95
C ALA A 35 13.79 -21.14 14.94
N GLU A 36 14.19 -19.96 14.46
CA GLU A 36 14.66 -18.85 15.30
C GLU A 36 13.61 -18.46 16.35
N VAL A 37 12.34 -18.31 15.97
CA VAL A 37 11.28 -17.93 16.90
C VAL A 37 11.01 -19.01 17.94
N PHE A 38 11.09 -20.30 17.59
CA PHE A 38 10.96 -21.38 18.58
C PHE A 38 12.12 -21.40 19.57
N ALA A 39 13.35 -21.16 19.09
CA ALA A 39 14.54 -21.11 19.94
C ALA A 39 14.48 -19.98 20.98
N GLU A 40 13.75 -18.90 20.70
CA GLU A 40 13.54 -17.80 21.64
C GLU A 40 12.56 -18.12 22.77
N VAL A 41 11.65 -19.07 22.55
CA VAL A 41 10.53 -19.34 23.45
C VAL A 41 10.75 -20.65 24.23
N SER A 42 11.63 -21.52 23.74
CA SER A 42 11.93 -22.82 24.35
C SER A 42 13.35 -22.83 24.95
N PRO A 43 13.58 -23.44 26.14
CA PRO A 43 12.65 -24.21 26.95
C PRO A 43 11.70 -23.36 27.81
N ILE A 44 10.45 -23.82 27.96
CA ILE A 44 9.45 -23.21 28.85
C ILE A 44 9.60 -23.85 30.25
N ARG A 45 9.82 -23.04 31.28
CA ARG A 45 10.07 -23.50 32.66
C ARG A 45 8.87 -23.25 33.56
N SER A 46 8.56 -24.17 34.47
CA SER A 46 7.44 -24.02 35.41
C SER A 46 7.76 -23.05 36.56
N PRO A 47 6.89 -22.09 36.91
CA PRO A 47 7.08 -21.25 38.09
C PRO A 47 6.98 -22.09 39.37
N GLY A 48 8.07 -22.16 40.14
CA GLY A 48 8.11 -22.87 41.43
C GLY A 48 8.38 -24.38 41.34
N ARG A 49 8.62 -24.93 40.14
CA ARG A 49 9.10 -26.32 39.91
C ARG A 49 10.21 -26.30 38.87
N ASP A 50 11.41 -25.88 39.28
CA ASP A 50 12.54 -25.63 38.37
C ASP A 50 13.02 -26.88 37.62
N ASP A 51 12.67 -28.07 38.13
CA ASP A 51 13.01 -29.35 37.52
C ASP A 51 12.12 -29.69 36.31
N LEU A 52 10.93 -29.08 36.19
CA LEU A 52 9.96 -29.36 35.14
C LEU A 52 10.08 -28.37 33.97
N ILE A 53 10.48 -28.88 32.80
CA ILE A 53 10.67 -28.09 31.59
C ILE A 53 9.90 -28.69 30.40
N LEU A 54 9.36 -27.81 29.56
CA LEU A 54 8.75 -28.15 28.28
C LEU A 54 9.62 -27.61 27.15
N GLU A 55 10.24 -28.51 26.40
CA GLU A 55 10.99 -28.21 25.20
C GLU A 55 10.09 -28.34 23.97
N LEU A 56 10.24 -27.42 23.01
CA LEU A 56 9.60 -27.43 21.71
C LEU A 56 10.72 -27.55 20.67
N VAL A 57 10.86 -28.73 20.08
CA VAL A 57 11.98 -29.09 19.19
C VAL A 57 11.48 -29.54 17.82
N ASP A 58 12.35 -29.46 16.82
CA ASP A 58 12.07 -29.85 15.43
C ASP A 58 10.79 -29.21 14.85
N PRO A 59 10.70 -27.86 14.81
CA PRO A 59 9.59 -27.20 14.13
C PRO A 59 9.68 -27.45 12.62
N ARG A 60 8.64 -28.02 12.04
CA ARG A 60 8.58 -28.35 10.61
C ARG A 60 7.22 -28.05 10.00
N LEU A 61 7.24 -27.68 8.73
CA LEU A 61 6.04 -27.56 7.91
C LEU A 61 5.74 -28.91 7.26
N GLY A 62 4.50 -29.36 7.35
CA GLY A 62 4.02 -30.48 6.54
C GLY A 62 3.74 -30.06 5.10
N GLU A 63 3.37 -31.02 4.27
CA GLU A 63 2.91 -30.74 2.91
C GLU A 63 1.57 -29.97 2.92
N PRO A 64 1.35 -29.03 1.98
CA PRO A 64 0.07 -28.40 1.80
C PRO A 64 -0.99 -29.45 1.43
N ARG A 65 -2.22 -29.29 1.96
CA ARG A 65 -3.30 -30.26 1.70
C ARG A 65 -3.81 -30.24 0.26
N HIS A 66 -3.69 -29.07 -0.38
CA HIS A 66 -4.20 -28.77 -1.70
C HIS A 66 -3.18 -27.92 -2.45
N ASP A 67 -3.19 -28.03 -3.78
CA ASP A 67 -2.38 -27.13 -4.62
C ASP A 67 -3.01 -25.73 -4.74
N GLU A 68 -2.27 -24.77 -5.31
CA GLU A 68 -2.75 -23.39 -5.50
C GLU A 68 -4.06 -23.32 -6.31
N TRP A 69 -4.26 -24.21 -7.27
CA TRP A 69 -5.42 -24.21 -8.17
C TRP A 69 -6.66 -24.75 -7.47
N GLU A 70 -6.51 -25.85 -6.73
CA GLU A 70 -7.55 -26.45 -5.90
C GLU A 70 -8.01 -25.47 -4.82
N CYS A 71 -7.08 -24.75 -4.17
CA CYS A 71 -7.45 -23.75 -3.17
C CYS A 71 -8.34 -22.63 -3.75
N ARG A 72 -8.04 -22.14 -4.96
CA ARG A 72 -8.90 -21.14 -5.65
C ARG A 72 -10.26 -21.73 -5.98
N LEU A 73 -10.28 -22.95 -6.52
CA LEU A 73 -11.51 -23.59 -6.95
C LEU A 73 -12.44 -23.90 -5.77
N MET A 74 -11.88 -24.30 -4.63
CA MET A 74 -12.61 -24.76 -3.44
C MET A 74 -12.82 -23.65 -2.40
N ASP A 75 -12.43 -22.41 -2.67
CA ASP A 75 -12.44 -21.29 -1.70
C ASP A 75 -11.62 -21.56 -0.42
N LEU A 76 -10.53 -22.33 -0.54
CA LEU A 76 -9.65 -22.68 0.56
C LEU A 76 -8.41 -21.78 0.61
N THR A 77 -7.70 -21.83 1.74
CA THR A 77 -6.41 -21.15 1.90
C THR A 77 -5.26 -22.08 1.51
N TYR A 78 -4.33 -21.59 0.69
CA TYR A 78 -3.11 -22.34 0.38
C TYR A 78 -2.12 -22.22 1.54
N ALA A 79 -2.04 -23.27 2.37
CA ALA A 79 -1.26 -23.27 3.60
C ALA A 79 -0.66 -24.65 3.89
N ALA A 80 0.44 -24.64 4.67
CA ALA A 80 1.08 -25.83 5.19
C ALA A 80 0.92 -25.91 6.73
N PRO A 81 0.64 -27.10 7.28
CA PRO A 81 0.49 -27.27 8.72
C PRO A 81 1.84 -27.21 9.44
N LEU A 82 2.01 -26.28 10.37
CA LEU A 82 3.16 -26.18 11.26
C LEU A 82 3.02 -27.18 12.41
N ARG A 83 3.99 -28.08 12.51
CA ARG A 83 4.11 -29.07 13.58
C ARG A 83 5.41 -28.89 14.36
N VAL A 84 5.38 -29.29 15.62
CA VAL A 84 6.55 -29.29 16.51
C VAL A 84 6.50 -30.50 17.43
N ILE A 85 7.65 -30.97 17.91
CA ILE A 85 7.74 -32.02 18.91
C ILE A 85 7.83 -31.37 20.29
N GLY A 86 6.82 -31.59 21.14
CA GLY A 86 6.84 -31.19 22.54
C GLY A 86 7.46 -32.28 23.41
N ARG A 87 8.49 -31.95 24.19
CA ARG A 87 9.16 -32.84 25.15
C ARG A 87 9.00 -32.30 26.57
N LEU A 88 8.28 -33.02 27.41
CA LEU A 88 8.17 -32.72 28.83
C LEU A 88 9.26 -33.47 29.60
N LYS A 89 10.14 -32.76 30.30
CA LYS A 89 11.21 -33.33 31.12
C LYS A 89 11.06 -32.92 32.58
N SER A 90 11.36 -33.83 33.51
CA SER A 90 11.53 -33.55 34.94
C SER A 90 12.90 -34.06 35.38
N ALA A 91 13.66 -33.23 36.10
CA ALA A 91 15.02 -33.53 36.55
C ALA A 91 15.93 -34.08 35.43
N GLY A 92 15.79 -33.53 34.21
CA GLY A 92 16.56 -33.93 33.02
C GLY A 92 16.11 -35.24 32.35
N ARG A 93 15.15 -35.99 32.93
CA ARG A 93 14.59 -37.20 32.32
C ARG A 93 13.37 -36.84 31.47
N LEU A 94 13.30 -37.39 30.25
CA LEU A 94 12.13 -37.29 29.40
C LEU A 94 10.96 -38.05 30.03
N ILE A 95 9.89 -37.33 30.35
CA ILE A 95 8.64 -37.91 30.87
C ILE A 95 7.78 -38.33 29.69
N LYS A 96 7.48 -37.38 28.79
CA LYS A 96 6.59 -37.58 27.64
C LYS A 96 7.08 -36.79 26.43
N GLU A 97 6.78 -37.31 25.26
CA GLU A 97 7.01 -36.68 23.96
C GLU A 97 5.73 -36.78 23.13
N ALA A 98 5.36 -35.70 22.44
CA ALA A 98 4.22 -35.70 21.52
C ALA A 98 4.44 -34.74 20.36
N GLU A 99 4.04 -35.14 19.16
CA GLU A 99 3.92 -34.21 18.03
C GLU A 99 2.65 -33.35 18.21
N LEU A 100 2.82 -32.05 18.02
CA LEU A 100 1.79 -31.03 18.19
C LEU A 100 1.60 -30.26 16.89
N TYR A 101 0.35 -30.09 16.48
CA TYR A 101 -0.04 -29.11 15.47
C TYR A 101 -0.22 -27.75 16.14
N LEU A 102 0.28 -26.67 15.51
CA LEU A 102 0.21 -25.31 16.07
C LEU A 102 -0.59 -24.33 15.23
N ALA A 103 -0.37 -24.29 13.92
CA ALA A 103 -1.09 -23.41 13.02
C ALA A 103 -0.92 -23.86 11.56
N ASP A 104 -1.85 -23.47 10.70
CA ASP A 104 -1.66 -23.50 9.26
C ASP A 104 -0.97 -22.19 8.84
N ILE A 105 0.20 -22.31 8.22
CA ILE A 105 1.00 -21.18 7.73
C ILE A 105 0.68 -21.00 6.24
N PRO A 106 0.06 -19.88 5.83
CA PRO A 106 -0.17 -19.59 4.42
C PRO A 106 1.14 -19.62 3.63
N LEU A 107 1.13 -20.22 2.44
CA LEU A 107 2.31 -20.30 1.59
C LEU A 107 2.27 -19.20 0.53
N MET A 108 3.45 -18.65 0.22
CA MET A 108 3.60 -17.66 -0.85
C MET A 108 3.68 -18.37 -2.20
N THR A 109 2.91 -17.89 -3.18
CA THR A 109 2.93 -18.37 -4.56
C THR A 109 4.20 -17.94 -5.30
N SER A 110 4.46 -18.53 -6.46
CA SER A 110 5.57 -18.11 -7.34
C SER A 110 5.50 -16.65 -7.80
N ARG A 111 4.29 -16.04 -7.76
CA ARG A 111 3.99 -14.65 -8.12
C ARG A 111 4.12 -13.67 -6.94
N ALA A 112 4.63 -14.12 -5.79
CA ALA A 112 4.72 -13.35 -4.56
C ALA A 112 3.37 -12.90 -3.98
N THR A 113 2.35 -13.76 -4.10
CA THR A 113 0.98 -13.54 -3.56
C THR A 113 0.61 -14.65 -2.58
N PHE A 114 -0.53 -14.53 -1.91
CA PHE A 114 -1.09 -15.55 -1.02
C PHE A 114 -2.51 -15.89 -1.44
N ILE A 115 -2.91 -17.15 -1.36
CA ILE A 115 -4.30 -17.56 -1.61
C ILE A 115 -4.98 -17.72 -0.27
N ILE A 116 -5.88 -16.80 0.06
CA ILE A 116 -6.64 -16.76 1.31
C ILE A 116 -8.11 -16.90 0.97
N ASN A 117 -8.76 -17.96 1.44
CA ASN A 117 -10.18 -18.27 1.17
C ASN A 117 -10.52 -18.18 -0.33
N GLY A 118 -9.71 -18.81 -1.19
CA GLY A 118 -9.86 -18.80 -2.65
C GLY A 118 -9.41 -17.52 -3.36
N THR A 119 -9.18 -16.42 -2.65
CA THR A 119 -8.83 -15.12 -3.23
C THR A 119 -7.32 -14.84 -3.16
N GLU A 120 -6.77 -14.17 -4.17
CA GLU A 120 -5.36 -13.75 -4.15
C GLU A 120 -5.18 -12.44 -3.35
N ASN A 121 -4.29 -12.48 -2.36
CA ASN A 121 -3.93 -11.34 -1.51
C ASN A 121 -2.44 -10.99 -1.69
N ALA A 122 -2.12 -9.71 -1.49
CA ALA A 122 -0.76 -9.22 -1.33
C ALA A 122 -0.53 -8.77 0.12
N LEU A 123 0.63 -9.12 0.68
CA LEU A 123 1.07 -8.58 1.96
C LEU A 123 1.95 -7.35 1.70
N VAL A 124 1.40 -6.16 1.93
CA VAL A 124 2.04 -4.88 1.63
C VAL A 124 3.26 -4.66 2.54
N ASN A 125 4.34 -4.12 1.97
CA ASN A 125 5.56 -3.85 2.73
C ASN A 125 5.36 -2.64 3.65
N GLU A 126 5.71 -2.77 4.93
CA GLU A 126 5.56 -1.69 5.91
C GLU A 126 6.84 -0.85 5.98
N LEU A 127 6.73 0.47 5.81
CA LEU A 127 7.83 1.41 6.02
C LEU A 127 7.72 1.99 7.43
N THR A 128 8.63 1.59 8.31
CA THR A 128 8.62 1.98 9.72
C THR A 128 9.95 2.58 10.15
N ARG A 129 9.97 3.27 11.29
CA ARG A 129 11.22 3.75 11.89
C ARG A 129 12.03 2.57 12.41
N SER A 130 13.32 2.58 12.12
CA SER A 130 14.24 1.56 12.63
C SER A 130 14.46 1.71 14.16
N PRO A 131 14.65 0.62 14.91
CA PRO A 131 15.17 0.71 16.28
C PRO A 131 16.58 1.33 16.29
N GLY A 132 16.96 1.99 17.38
CA GLY A 132 18.29 2.60 17.56
C GLY A 132 18.27 3.96 18.24
N LEU A 133 19.38 4.69 18.12
CA LEU A 133 19.57 6.04 18.68
C LEU A 133 19.34 7.12 17.62
N TYR A 134 18.68 8.20 18.03
CA TYR A 134 18.45 9.39 17.22
C TYR A 134 18.76 10.65 18.03
N ILE A 135 19.53 11.57 17.49
CA ILE A 135 19.73 12.90 18.06
C ILE A 135 18.95 13.90 17.20
N THR A 136 17.89 14.50 17.71
CA THR A 136 17.02 15.38 16.91
C THR A 136 16.87 16.74 17.56
N GLN A 137 16.73 17.79 16.76
CA GLN A 137 16.28 19.09 17.23
C GLN A 137 14.74 19.14 17.12
N GLU A 138 14.05 19.17 18.27
CA GLU A 138 12.58 19.19 18.33
C GLU A 138 12.03 20.63 18.27
N GLU A 139 12.76 21.58 18.85
CA GLU A 139 12.50 23.02 18.80
C GLU A 139 13.85 23.76 18.67
N PRO A 140 13.89 25.06 18.31
CA PRO A 140 15.16 25.80 18.13
C PRO A 140 16.16 25.68 19.29
N HIS A 141 15.68 25.49 20.52
CA HIS A 141 16.52 25.33 21.72
C HIS A 141 16.41 23.96 22.39
N LEU A 142 15.63 23.02 21.83
CA LEU A 142 15.39 21.70 22.42
C LEU A 142 15.96 20.61 21.53
N PHE A 143 17.00 19.96 22.06
CA PHE A 143 17.65 18.81 21.46
C PHE A 143 17.28 17.56 22.25
N ARG A 144 17.11 16.43 21.57
CA ARG A 144 16.71 15.18 22.21
C ARG A 144 17.49 14.00 21.67
N ALA A 145 18.02 13.18 22.57
CA ALA A 145 18.45 11.82 22.25
C ALA A 145 17.29 10.85 22.47
N HIS A 146 16.88 10.11 21.44
CA HIS A 146 15.82 9.11 21.51
C HIS A 146 16.41 7.71 21.34
N PHE A 147 16.20 6.83 22.30
CA PHE A 147 16.50 5.41 22.18
C PHE A 147 15.21 4.65 21.91
N LEU A 148 15.08 4.15 20.68
CA LEU A 148 13.91 3.41 20.22
C LEU A 148 14.22 1.91 20.24
N PRO A 149 13.59 1.13 21.14
CA PRO A 149 13.65 -0.33 21.07
C PRO A 149 12.71 -0.88 20.01
N GLU A 150 12.95 -2.13 19.62
CA GLU A 150 11.94 -2.97 18.95
C GLU A 150 10.88 -3.42 19.97
N LEU A 151 11.31 -3.79 21.18
CA LEU A 151 10.45 -4.15 22.30
C LEU A 151 11.06 -3.62 23.60
N GLY A 152 10.26 -2.95 24.45
CA GLY A 152 10.70 -2.46 25.76
C GLY A 152 10.33 -1.01 26.03
N ALA A 153 10.82 -0.48 27.15
CA ALA A 153 10.56 0.88 27.61
C ALA A 153 11.27 1.93 26.74
N TRP A 154 10.66 3.08 26.50
CA TRP A 154 11.34 4.16 25.77
C TRP A 154 12.30 4.92 26.69
N LEU A 155 13.44 5.38 26.16
CA LEU A 155 14.37 6.26 26.85
C LEU A 155 14.62 7.50 25.99
N GLU A 156 14.39 8.68 26.55
CA GLU A 156 14.67 9.95 25.88
C GLU A 156 15.51 10.84 26.82
N ILE A 157 16.45 11.61 26.27
CA ILE A 157 17.22 12.60 27.04
C ILE A 157 17.03 13.97 26.38
N ASP A 158 16.43 14.90 27.11
CA ASP A 158 16.11 16.26 26.69
C ASP A 158 17.22 17.24 27.11
N LEU A 159 17.81 17.96 26.16
CA LEU A 159 18.67 19.12 26.37
C LEU A 159 17.93 20.39 25.91
N ASP A 160 17.48 21.20 26.86
CA ASP A 160 16.84 22.50 26.61
C ASP A 160 17.85 23.62 26.91
N LEU A 161 18.34 24.30 25.87
CA LEU A 161 19.30 25.39 25.98
C LEU A 161 18.68 26.71 26.45
N ARG A 162 17.36 26.92 26.27
CA ARG A 162 16.68 28.11 26.76
C ARG A 162 16.63 28.12 28.29
N ARG A 163 16.39 26.94 28.87
CA ARG A 163 16.37 26.75 30.32
C ARG A 163 17.66 26.18 30.87
N TRP A 164 18.62 25.79 30.02
CA TRP A 164 19.81 25.00 30.37
C TRP A 164 19.49 23.71 31.14
N THR A 165 18.32 23.10 30.92
CA THR A 165 17.92 21.87 31.65
C THR A 165 18.26 20.63 30.85
N LEU A 166 18.79 19.61 31.53
CA LEU A 166 19.14 18.32 30.94
C LEU A 166 18.48 17.17 31.73
N ARG A 167 17.54 16.47 31.10
CA ARG A 167 16.63 15.53 31.79
C ARG A 167 16.47 14.22 31.03
N ALA A 168 16.47 13.10 31.77
CA ALA A 168 16.10 11.80 31.23
C ALA A 168 14.59 11.56 31.44
N ASN A 169 13.90 11.20 30.37
CA ASN A 169 12.50 10.78 30.35
C ASN A 169 12.45 9.26 30.21
N LEU A 170 11.96 8.60 31.26
CA LEU A 170 11.98 7.16 31.39
C LEU A 170 10.56 6.60 31.15
N ASP A 171 10.40 5.81 30.08
CA ASP A 171 9.16 5.19 29.60
C ASP A 171 7.97 6.16 29.43
N ARG A 172 8.24 7.45 29.21
CA ARG A 172 7.24 8.53 29.19
C ARG A 172 6.40 8.67 30.49
N ARG A 173 6.82 8.02 31.57
CA ARG A 173 6.14 8.04 32.88
C ARG A 173 6.81 8.99 33.86
N GLY A 174 8.12 9.22 33.75
CA GLY A 174 8.85 10.06 34.68
C GLY A 174 10.05 10.79 34.06
N LYS A 175 10.11 12.11 34.25
CA LYS A 175 11.30 12.92 33.95
C LYS A 175 12.15 13.15 35.20
N VAL A 176 13.45 12.86 35.11
CA VAL A 176 14.44 13.07 36.18
C VAL A 176 15.63 13.88 35.66
N PRO A 177 16.36 14.63 36.51
CA PRO A 177 17.65 15.21 36.11
C PRO A 177 18.57 14.11 35.56
N VAL A 178 19.30 14.39 34.47
CA VAL A 178 20.13 13.36 33.84
C VAL A 178 21.19 12.81 34.79
N THR A 179 21.71 13.64 35.70
CA THR A 179 22.74 13.27 36.68
C THR A 179 22.23 12.24 37.67
N CYS A 180 20.95 12.33 38.06
CA CYS A 180 20.29 11.33 38.90
C CYS A 180 20.22 9.99 38.15
N PHE A 181 19.90 10.02 36.85
CA PHE A 181 19.91 8.81 36.03
C PHE A 181 21.32 8.23 35.89
N LEU A 182 22.35 9.05 35.62
CA LEU A 182 23.75 8.61 35.53
C LEU A 182 24.26 7.99 36.85
N ARG A 183 23.91 8.58 38.02
CA ARG A 183 24.20 8.00 39.34
C ARG A 183 23.53 6.64 39.51
N ALA A 184 22.27 6.50 39.09
CA ALA A 184 21.57 5.22 39.15
C ALA A 184 22.26 4.14 38.29
N LEU A 185 22.91 4.52 37.19
CA LEU A 185 23.75 3.66 36.36
C LEU A 185 25.14 3.35 36.95
N GLY A 186 25.49 3.96 38.09
CA GLY A 186 26.75 3.72 38.81
C GLY A 186 27.85 4.74 38.55
N MET A 187 27.57 5.83 37.82
CA MET A 187 28.55 6.89 37.56
C MET A 187 28.75 7.78 38.80
N GLU A 188 29.98 7.96 39.23
CA GLU A 188 30.30 8.84 40.36
C GLU A 188 30.22 10.32 39.99
N THR A 189 30.03 11.21 40.97
CA THR A 189 29.93 12.67 40.70
C THR A 189 31.17 13.21 40.00
N ARG A 190 32.36 12.79 40.44
CA ARG A 190 33.63 13.23 39.85
C ARG A 190 33.75 12.79 38.39
N GLU A 191 33.26 11.60 38.06
CA GLU A 191 33.24 11.09 36.69
C GLU A 191 32.25 11.88 35.82
N ILE A 192 31.04 12.18 36.32
CA ILE A 192 30.07 13.04 35.61
C ILE A 192 30.67 14.40 35.28
N LEU A 193 31.30 15.05 36.28
CA LEU A 193 31.89 16.39 36.17
C LEU A 193 33.04 16.43 35.16
N THR A 194 33.89 15.40 35.15
CA THR A 194 35.07 15.33 34.28
C THR A 194 34.73 14.93 32.85
N ARG A 195 33.84 13.95 32.66
CA ARG A 195 33.43 13.46 31.33
C ARG A 195 32.67 14.51 30.55
N TYR A 196 31.63 15.09 31.13
CA TYR A 196 30.76 16.04 30.44
C TYR A 196 31.23 17.48 30.66
N SER A 197 32.45 17.75 30.17
CA SER A 197 33.12 19.04 30.33
C SER A 197 33.48 19.68 28.98
N LEU A 198 33.59 21.00 28.98
CA LEU A 198 33.97 21.82 27.84
C LEU A 198 35.31 22.48 28.12
N ASN A 199 36.16 22.58 27.11
CA ASN A 199 37.36 23.41 27.17
C ASN A 199 37.02 24.82 26.68
N VAL A 200 37.09 25.81 27.56
CA VAL A 200 36.64 27.18 27.26
C VAL A 200 37.80 28.15 27.36
N PRO A 201 38.06 28.98 26.34
CA PRO A 201 39.07 30.02 26.40
C PRO A 201 38.81 30.98 27.58
N VAL A 202 39.84 31.28 28.37
CA VAL A 202 39.68 32.08 29.59
C VAL A 202 39.13 33.48 29.28
N ALA A 203 39.48 34.03 28.10
CA ALA A 203 38.99 35.31 27.61
C ALA A 203 37.47 35.35 27.34
N GLU A 204 36.85 34.22 26.99
CA GLU A 204 35.42 34.13 26.67
C GLU A 204 34.54 33.83 27.89
N LEU A 205 35.14 33.41 29.01
CA LEU A 205 34.41 33.04 30.22
C LEU A 205 33.51 34.16 30.76
N PRO A 206 33.94 35.45 30.85
CA PRO A 206 33.10 36.51 31.41
C PRO A 206 31.78 36.67 30.66
N ASP A 207 31.82 36.62 29.33
CA ASP A 207 30.64 36.77 28.46
C ASP A 207 29.73 35.54 28.55
N ARG A 208 30.32 34.33 28.51
CA ARG A 208 29.57 33.07 28.58
C ARG A 208 28.89 32.87 29.93
N LEU A 209 29.55 33.23 31.04
CA LEU A 209 29.00 33.12 32.40
C LEU A 209 27.78 34.01 32.65
N GLY A 210 27.63 35.11 31.90
CA GLY A 210 26.41 35.92 31.92
C GLY A 210 25.18 35.18 31.38
N THR A 211 25.38 34.16 30.54
CA THR A 211 24.30 33.38 29.91
C THR A 211 24.03 32.05 30.62
N TRP A 212 25.04 31.48 31.28
CA TRP A 212 24.93 30.21 32.00
C TRP A 212 24.27 30.39 33.36
N LYS A 213 23.53 29.36 33.78
CA LYS A 213 22.86 29.35 35.09
C LYS A 213 23.72 28.78 36.22
N ALA A 214 24.73 27.98 35.87
CA ALA A 214 25.68 27.38 36.80
C ALA A 214 26.98 27.06 36.04
N ALA A 215 28.13 27.16 36.71
CA ALA A 215 29.42 26.80 36.16
C ALA A 215 30.32 26.21 37.25
N PHE A 216 30.79 24.98 37.03
CA PHE A 216 31.69 24.26 37.94
C PHE A 216 32.99 23.90 37.23
N LEU A 217 34.08 23.82 37.99
CA LEU A 217 35.36 23.33 37.48
C LEU A 217 35.30 21.83 37.17
N ALA A 218 35.86 21.42 36.04
CA ALA A 218 36.01 20.02 35.65
C ALA A 218 37.47 19.54 35.75
N GLU A 219 38.40 20.41 36.14
CA GLU A 219 39.80 20.10 36.45
C GLU A 219 40.20 20.75 37.77
N SER A 220 41.16 20.16 38.48
CA SER A 220 41.75 20.79 39.69
C SER A 220 42.76 21.85 39.26
N LEU A 221 42.70 23.03 39.87
CA LEU A 221 43.55 24.18 39.57
C LEU A 221 44.24 24.68 40.83
N GLU A 222 45.43 25.23 40.67
CA GLU A 222 46.11 25.98 41.73
C GLU A 222 46.21 27.44 41.29
N VAL A 223 45.58 28.33 42.05
CA VAL A 223 45.40 29.75 41.71
C VAL A 223 45.81 30.62 42.89
N ASP A 224 46.87 31.41 42.72
CA ASP A 224 47.43 32.27 43.78
C ASP A 224 47.70 31.53 45.12
N GLY A 225 48.14 30.27 45.05
CA GLY A 225 48.38 29.41 46.23
C GLY A 225 47.12 28.76 46.84
N GLU A 226 45.95 28.96 46.23
CA GLU A 226 44.67 28.33 46.59
C GLU A 226 44.39 27.16 45.64
N ARG A 227 44.20 25.95 46.18
CA ARG A 227 43.87 24.76 45.38
C ARG A 227 42.35 24.63 45.24
N TRP A 228 41.86 24.72 44.00
CA TRP A 228 40.47 24.50 43.64
C TRP A 228 40.29 23.09 43.11
N GLU A 229 39.31 22.36 43.63
CA GLU A 229 39.02 20.99 43.22
C GLU A 229 37.88 20.89 42.18
N VAL A 230 37.79 19.74 41.53
CA VAL A 230 36.71 19.42 40.58
C VAL A 230 35.34 19.52 41.27
N GLY A 231 34.40 20.22 40.65
CA GLY A 231 33.05 20.45 41.18
C GLY A 231 32.88 21.76 41.93
N GLU A 232 33.95 22.53 42.14
CA GLU A 232 33.86 23.84 42.75
C GLU A 232 33.24 24.89 41.81
N GLU A 233 32.37 25.76 42.35
CA GLU A 233 31.65 26.78 41.58
C GLU A 233 32.57 27.93 41.14
N LEU A 234 32.40 28.37 39.89
CA LEU A 234 33.18 29.43 39.28
C LEU A 234 32.46 30.78 39.46
N SER A 235 32.61 31.38 40.63
CA SER A 235 32.02 32.70 40.93
C SER A 235 32.70 33.85 40.18
N GLN A 236 32.05 35.01 40.08
CA GLN A 236 32.65 36.23 39.49
C GLN A 236 33.96 36.65 40.18
N ALA A 237 34.13 36.33 41.47
CA ALA A 237 35.36 36.59 42.20
C ALA A 237 36.50 35.65 41.76
N ARG A 238 36.18 34.36 41.54
CA ARG A 238 37.14 33.35 41.06
C ARG A 238 37.55 33.59 39.61
N LEU A 239 36.67 34.12 38.77
CA LEU A 239 36.99 34.53 37.40
C LEU A 239 38.12 35.56 37.30
N LYS A 240 38.11 36.58 38.16
CA LYS A 240 39.14 37.62 38.17
C LYS A 240 40.53 37.05 38.50
N LYS A 241 40.58 36.07 39.40
CA LYS A 241 41.81 35.32 39.73
C LYS A 241 42.22 34.33 38.63
N LEU A 242 41.26 33.83 37.85
CA LEU A 242 41.53 32.96 36.71
C LEU A 242 42.23 33.72 35.56
N ALA A 243 41.89 34.99 35.38
CA ALA A 243 42.51 35.86 34.38
C ALA A 243 43.99 36.18 34.68
N SER A 244 44.41 36.17 35.95
CA SER A 244 45.80 36.44 36.36
C SER A 244 46.76 35.27 36.15
N LEU A 245 46.27 34.06 35.88
CA LEU A 245 47.07 32.84 35.67
C LEU A 245 47.76 32.76 34.30
N GLY A 246 47.39 33.60 33.33
CA GLY A 246 47.95 33.57 31.97
C GLY A 246 47.63 32.31 31.16
N ARG A 247 46.62 31.50 31.55
CA ARG A 247 46.21 30.29 30.82
C ARG A 247 45.30 30.63 29.64
N GLY A 248 45.49 29.92 28.53
CA GLY A 248 44.68 30.10 27.32
C GLY A 248 43.25 29.56 27.44
N SER A 249 43.06 28.44 28.13
CA SER A 249 41.73 27.82 28.33
C SER A 249 41.65 27.09 29.68
N VAL A 250 40.41 26.83 30.12
CA VAL A 250 40.08 26.08 31.33
C VAL A 250 38.97 25.08 31.04
N ARG A 251 39.03 23.92 31.69
CA ARG A 251 38.00 22.88 31.58
C ARG A 251 36.90 23.10 32.62
N ILE A 252 35.68 23.31 32.15
CA ILE A 252 34.50 23.52 32.98
C ILE A 252 33.44 22.47 32.66
N VAL A 253 32.56 22.19 33.62
CA VAL A 253 31.42 21.29 33.41
C VAL A 253 30.44 21.91 32.42
N HIS A 254 29.87 21.12 31.53
CA HIS A 254 28.86 21.60 30.60
C HIS A 254 27.70 22.29 31.36
N PRO A 255 27.25 23.50 30.98
CA PRO A 255 26.32 24.29 31.80
C PRO A 255 24.98 23.58 32.08
N ALA A 256 24.50 22.77 31.13
CA ALA A 256 23.28 21.99 31.32
C ALA A 256 23.46 20.82 32.32
N VAL A 257 24.67 20.24 32.39
CA VAL A 257 25.02 19.20 33.37
C VAL A 257 25.21 19.83 34.75
N ALA A 258 25.88 20.99 34.80
CA ALA A 258 26.01 21.79 36.01
C ALA A 258 24.63 22.13 36.61
N LYS A 259 23.70 22.59 35.77
CA LYS A 259 22.32 22.84 36.22
C LYS A 259 21.59 21.57 36.64
N ALA A 260 21.75 20.46 35.91
CA ALA A 260 21.15 19.19 36.30
C ALA A 260 21.66 18.72 37.68
N LEU A 261 22.94 18.91 37.99
CA LEU A 261 23.52 18.62 39.31
C LEU A 261 22.90 19.47 40.44
N GLN A 262 22.60 20.74 40.19
CA GLN A 262 21.90 21.58 41.17
C GLN A 262 20.45 21.16 41.40
N GLU A 263 19.77 20.66 40.36
CA GLU A 263 18.39 20.14 40.45
C GLU A 263 18.32 18.73 41.07
N ASP A 264 19.43 17.99 41.03
CA ASP A 264 19.56 16.63 41.53
C ASP A 264 19.69 16.59 43.04
N LYS A 265 18.68 16.02 43.71
CA LYS A 265 18.63 15.87 45.17
C LYS A 265 19.30 14.59 45.66
N THR A 266 19.94 13.83 44.78
CA THR A 266 20.51 12.52 45.09
C THR A 266 22.02 12.57 45.08
N THR A 267 22.64 11.85 46.01
CA THR A 267 24.11 11.83 46.18
C THR A 267 24.69 10.44 45.95
N THR A 268 23.96 9.39 46.31
CA THR A 268 24.37 7.99 46.12
C THR A 268 23.57 7.29 45.02
N GLN A 269 24.10 6.18 44.51
CA GLN A 269 23.37 5.33 43.57
C GLN A 269 22.05 4.80 44.18
N GLU A 270 22.04 4.45 45.46
CA GLU A 270 20.84 3.95 46.13
C GLU A 270 19.73 5.00 46.21
N GLU A 271 20.07 6.24 46.56
CA GLU A 271 19.12 7.36 46.58
C GLU A 271 18.55 7.62 45.18
N ALA A 272 19.41 7.60 44.15
CA ALA A 272 19.00 7.81 42.77
C ALA A 272 18.04 6.72 42.26
N VAL A 273 18.36 5.45 42.53
CA VAL A 273 17.51 4.31 42.16
C VAL A 273 16.16 4.37 42.88
N ARG A 274 16.15 4.67 44.20
CA ARG A 274 14.89 4.89 44.95
C ARG A 274 14.07 6.03 44.36
N TYR A 275 14.70 7.15 44.06
CA TYR A 275 14.03 8.32 43.51
C TYR A 275 13.37 8.02 42.17
N ILE A 276 14.06 7.30 41.28
CA ILE A 276 13.53 6.86 39.99
C ILE A 276 12.41 5.85 40.19
N TYR A 277 12.60 4.82 41.03
CA TYR A 277 11.62 3.77 41.26
C TYR A 277 10.28 4.31 41.77
N HIS A 278 10.29 5.23 42.73
CA HIS A 278 9.06 5.81 43.29
C HIS A 278 8.28 6.70 42.30
N ARG A 279 8.91 7.18 41.22
CA ARG A 279 8.17 7.83 40.12
C ARG A 279 7.37 6.85 39.28
N PHE A 280 7.79 5.59 39.21
CA PHE A 280 7.05 4.52 38.54
C PHE A 280 6.02 3.86 39.45
N ARG A 281 6.38 3.64 40.72
CA ARG A 281 5.55 2.96 41.71
C ARG A 281 5.60 3.71 43.04
N SER A 282 4.70 4.68 43.19
CA SER A 282 4.64 5.57 44.36
C SER A 282 4.33 4.87 45.69
N SER A 283 3.66 3.71 45.63
CA SER A 283 3.11 3.01 46.80
C SER A 283 4.00 1.88 47.31
N ASP A 284 4.92 1.39 46.50
CA ASP A 284 5.75 0.22 46.78
C ASP A 284 7.01 0.63 47.57
N ARG A 285 7.39 -0.14 48.61
CA ARG A 285 8.66 0.05 49.36
C ARG A 285 9.55 -1.22 49.36
N PRO A 286 10.03 -1.68 48.20
CA PRO A 286 10.92 -2.84 48.12
C PRO A 286 12.34 -2.54 48.62
N ALA A 287 13.18 -3.56 48.73
CA ALA A 287 14.60 -3.39 49.03
C ALA A 287 15.36 -2.79 47.84
N PHE A 288 16.51 -2.14 48.08
CA PHE A 288 17.33 -1.51 47.04
C PHE A 288 17.67 -2.47 45.88
N GLY A 289 18.05 -3.72 46.18
CA GLY A 289 18.36 -4.72 45.15
C GLY A 289 17.21 -4.95 44.16
N GLN A 290 15.97 -5.05 44.65
CA GLN A 290 14.78 -5.22 43.81
C GLN A 290 14.47 -3.97 42.98
N MET A 291 14.71 -2.78 43.53
CA MET A 291 14.54 -1.52 42.78
C MET A 291 15.58 -1.40 41.66
N LEU A 292 16.82 -1.80 41.93
CA LEU A 292 17.91 -1.80 40.96
C LEU A 292 17.64 -2.84 39.86
N GLU A 293 17.20 -4.04 40.21
CA GLU A 293 16.76 -5.06 39.25
C GLU A 293 15.60 -4.57 38.40
N TYR A 294 14.62 -3.88 38.98
CA TYR A 294 13.53 -3.28 38.22
C TYR A 294 14.04 -2.27 37.17
N LEU A 295 14.96 -1.37 37.57
CA LEU A 295 15.55 -0.40 36.64
C LEU A 295 16.39 -1.10 35.56
N LYS A 296 17.15 -2.13 35.92
CA LYS A 296 17.89 -2.97 34.96
C LYS A 296 16.95 -3.66 33.98
N GLY A 297 15.85 -4.21 34.48
CA GLY A 297 14.79 -4.82 33.69
C GLY A 297 14.07 -3.84 32.76
N LEU A 298 14.23 -2.52 32.87
CA LEU A 298 13.62 -1.59 31.91
C LEU A 298 14.44 -1.45 30.62
N TYR A 299 15.77 -1.50 30.69
CA TYR A 299 16.65 -1.10 29.59
C TYR A 299 17.82 -2.06 29.30
N PHE A 300 18.27 -2.80 30.30
CA PHE A 300 19.55 -3.54 30.30
C PHE A 300 19.37 -5.06 30.41
N ASP A 301 18.14 -5.55 30.27
CA ASP A 301 17.81 -6.97 30.34
C ASP A 301 17.27 -7.45 28.97
N PRO A 302 17.87 -8.49 28.36
CA PRO A 302 17.46 -9.00 27.04
C PRO A 302 16.06 -9.64 27.02
N GLU A 303 15.48 -10.04 28.15
CA GLU A 303 14.15 -10.63 28.21
C GLU A 303 13.05 -9.56 28.11
N THR A 304 13.31 -8.36 28.61
CA THR A 304 12.33 -7.26 28.72
C THR A 304 12.62 -6.09 27.78
N TYR A 305 13.86 -5.94 27.30
CA TYR A 305 14.28 -4.90 26.39
C TYR A 305 15.07 -5.45 25.19
N ARG A 306 14.72 -5.01 23.98
CA ARG A 306 15.29 -5.53 22.73
C ARG A 306 15.49 -4.44 21.68
N LEU A 307 16.73 -4.28 21.23
CA LEU A 307 17.13 -3.49 20.06
C LEU A 307 17.09 -4.30 18.77
N THR A 308 17.19 -5.63 18.85
CA THR A 308 17.52 -6.54 17.73
C THR A 308 18.93 -6.29 17.14
N PRO A 309 19.47 -7.18 16.29
CA PRO A 309 20.72 -6.91 15.57
C PRO A 309 20.68 -5.59 14.77
N ILE A 310 19.49 -5.16 14.34
CA ILE A 310 19.28 -3.93 13.55
C ILE A 310 19.50 -2.68 14.41
N GLY A 311 18.86 -2.63 15.58
CA GLY A 311 19.03 -1.51 16.49
C GLY A 311 20.45 -1.42 17.02
N ARG A 312 21.10 -2.57 17.28
CA ARG A 312 22.51 -2.63 17.68
C ARG A 312 23.43 -2.17 16.55
N PHE A 313 23.22 -2.62 15.30
CA PHE A 313 23.97 -2.14 14.13
C PHE A 313 23.93 -0.61 14.01
N LYS A 314 22.73 -0.03 14.13
CA LYS A 314 22.54 1.42 14.04
C LYS A 314 23.21 2.17 15.20
N LEU A 315 23.07 1.65 16.41
CA LEU A 315 23.67 2.23 17.61
C LEU A 315 25.20 2.22 17.53
N ASN A 316 25.79 1.09 17.11
CA ASN A 316 27.22 0.92 16.88
C ASN A 316 27.76 1.93 15.87
N ARG A 317 27.07 2.07 14.73
CA ARG A 317 27.46 3.01 13.67
C ARG A 317 27.39 4.47 14.12
N LYS A 318 26.37 4.84 14.91
CA LYS A 318 26.23 6.21 15.44
C LYS A 318 27.24 6.53 16.56
N LEU A 319 27.52 5.57 17.44
CA LEU A 319 28.37 5.76 18.62
C LEU A 319 29.86 5.40 18.37
N GLY A 320 30.20 4.88 17.20
CA GLY A 320 31.55 4.40 16.87
C GLY A 320 31.96 3.23 17.76
N MET A 321 31.07 2.26 17.94
CA MET A 321 31.27 1.08 18.79
C MET A 321 31.15 -0.21 17.97
N ASP A 322 31.70 -1.30 18.49
CA ASP A 322 31.49 -2.65 17.94
C ASP A 322 31.05 -3.59 19.07
N ARG A 323 29.73 -3.69 19.24
CA ARG A 323 29.06 -4.50 20.28
C ARG A 323 28.03 -5.43 19.67
N GLN A 324 27.81 -6.58 20.29
CA GLN A 324 26.91 -7.61 19.78
C GLN A 324 25.61 -7.72 20.61
N GLU A 325 25.59 -7.11 21.80
CA GLU A 325 24.48 -7.18 22.74
C GLU A 325 23.21 -6.51 22.18
N THR A 326 22.09 -7.23 22.08
CA THR A 326 20.85 -6.72 21.48
C THR A 326 19.95 -5.95 22.44
N TYR A 327 20.50 -5.40 23.51
CA TYR A 327 19.84 -4.57 24.53
C TYR A 327 20.75 -3.36 24.84
N LEU A 328 20.28 -2.33 25.55
CA LEU A 328 21.14 -1.19 25.86
C LEU A 328 22.21 -1.58 26.88
N THR A 329 23.29 -0.81 26.92
CA THR A 329 24.31 -0.86 27.97
C THR A 329 24.52 0.55 28.52
N PRO A 330 24.99 0.71 29.77
CA PRO A 330 25.26 2.03 30.32
C PRO A 330 26.18 2.89 29.45
N GLU A 331 27.20 2.27 28.84
CA GLU A 331 28.12 2.96 27.92
C GLU A 331 27.41 3.55 26.68
N ASP A 332 26.37 2.89 26.17
CA ASP A 332 25.58 3.42 25.06
C ASP A 332 24.92 4.75 25.44
N ILE A 333 24.43 4.85 26.68
CA ILE A 333 23.79 6.05 27.23
C ILE A 333 24.83 7.15 27.44
N PHE A 334 26.01 6.79 27.96
CA PHE A 334 27.06 7.75 28.24
C PHE A 334 27.56 8.44 26.97
N ARG A 335 27.81 7.67 25.90
CA ARG A 335 28.24 8.20 24.60
C ARG A 335 27.15 8.94 23.86
N ALA A 336 25.90 8.49 23.94
CA ALA A 336 24.79 9.23 23.35
C ALA A 336 24.63 10.62 23.98
N LEU A 337 24.91 10.74 25.29
CA LEU A 337 24.91 12.03 25.96
C LEU A 337 26.08 12.92 25.49
N ASP A 338 27.26 12.35 25.23
CA ASP A 338 28.38 13.09 24.61
C ASP A 338 27.94 13.69 23.26
N LEU A 339 27.28 12.90 22.40
CA LEU A 339 26.75 13.38 21.12
C LEU A 339 25.64 14.43 21.29
N LEU A 340 24.71 14.23 22.22
CA LEU A 340 23.60 15.16 22.46
C LEU A 340 24.11 16.54 22.91
N ILE A 341 25.14 16.57 23.74
CA ILE A 341 25.75 17.81 24.24
C ILE A 341 26.51 18.55 23.13
N ALA A 342 27.15 17.82 22.20
CA ALA A 342 27.86 18.41 21.06
C ALA A 342 26.92 18.87 19.93
N ALA A 343 25.72 18.28 19.82
CA ALA A 343 24.78 18.52 18.72
C ALA A 343 24.37 19.99 18.47
N PRO A 344 24.26 20.89 19.48
CA PRO A 344 24.01 22.30 19.24
C PRO A 344 25.12 23.02 18.47
N GLU A 345 26.38 22.57 18.61
CA GLU A 345 27.55 23.16 17.94
C GLU A 345 27.86 22.44 16.61
N ASP A 346 27.49 21.16 16.48
CA ASP A 346 27.64 20.38 15.24
C ASP A 346 26.32 19.81 14.72
N ARG A 347 25.76 20.49 13.71
CA ARG A 347 24.51 20.07 13.05
C ARG A 347 24.61 18.71 12.35
N ARG A 348 25.81 18.22 12.03
CA ARG A 348 26.00 16.91 11.37
C ARG A 348 25.66 15.73 12.27
N LEU A 349 25.60 15.96 13.58
CA LEU A 349 25.20 14.96 14.56
C LEU A 349 23.68 14.78 14.61
N LEU A 350 22.91 15.73 14.08
CA LEU A 350 21.45 15.68 14.05
C LEU A 350 20.95 14.68 13.01
N ASP A 351 19.98 13.88 13.43
CA ASP A 351 19.27 12.92 12.60
C ASP A 351 17.97 13.55 12.08
N GLU A 352 17.76 13.43 10.78
CA GLU A 352 16.50 13.80 10.16
C GLU A 352 15.50 12.64 10.27
N LYS A 353 14.30 12.97 10.74
CA LYS A 353 13.26 11.99 11.08
C LYS A 353 12.83 11.13 9.90
N ASP A 354 12.87 11.70 8.70
CA ASP A 354 12.34 11.11 7.47
C ASP A 354 13.41 10.50 6.55
N HIS A 355 14.69 10.68 6.87
CA HIS A 355 15.81 10.11 6.12
C HIS A 355 15.72 8.58 6.02
N LEU A 356 16.02 7.98 4.86
CA LEU A 356 15.86 6.53 4.69
C LEU A 356 16.86 5.67 5.45
N ALA A 357 17.99 6.20 5.93
CA ALA A 357 18.83 5.49 6.91
C ALA A 357 18.14 5.35 8.29
N ASN A 358 17.06 6.10 8.50
CA ASN A 358 16.27 6.11 9.72
C ASN A 358 14.98 5.28 9.62
N LYS A 359 14.60 4.88 8.41
CA LYS A 359 13.43 4.06 8.12
C LYS A 359 13.85 2.72 7.54
N ARG A 360 13.06 1.68 7.81
CA ARG A 360 13.28 0.33 7.27
C ARG A 360 11.98 -0.24 6.75
N VAL A 361 12.11 -1.14 5.79
CA VAL A 361 11.04 -1.89 5.16
C VAL A 361 10.92 -3.25 5.85
N ARG A 362 9.76 -3.53 6.43
CA ARG A 362 9.38 -4.86 6.91
C ARG A 362 8.70 -5.61 5.79
N LEU A 363 9.40 -6.59 5.24
CA LEU A 363 8.93 -7.45 4.16
C LEU A 363 7.99 -8.55 4.69
N PRO A 364 7.22 -9.22 3.81
CA PRO A 364 6.24 -10.24 4.19
C PRO A 364 6.75 -11.32 5.15
N GLY A 365 7.98 -11.80 4.97
CA GLY A 365 8.55 -12.84 5.83
C GLY A 365 8.80 -12.37 7.26
N GLU A 366 9.29 -11.14 7.43
CA GLU A 366 9.50 -10.56 8.75
C GLU A 366 8.18 -10.30 9.47
N GLN A 367 7.16 -9.83 8.74
CA GLN A 367 5.81 -9.64 9.30
C GLN A 367 5.22 -10.97 9.77
N ALA A 368 5.38 -12.05 8.98
CA ALA A 368 4.96 -13.39 9.37
C ALA A 368 5.74 -13.93 10.58
N GLN A 369 7.05 -13.69 10.64
CA GLN A 369 7.89 -14.04 11.78
C GLN A 369 7.46 -13.30 13.06
N ALA A 370 7.14 -12.00 12.95
CA ALA A 370 6.64 -11.20 14.07
C ALA A 370 5.26 -11.69 14.56
N ALA A 371 4.35 -12.04 13.65
CA ALA A 371 3.05 -12.60 13.99
C ALA A 371 3.16 -13.96 14.68
N LEU A 372 3.99 -14.87 14.14
CA LEU A 372 4.26 -16.18 14.74
C LEU A 372 4.84 -16.04 16.15
N ARG A 373 5.82 -15.14 16.31
CA ARG A 373 6.44 -14.80 17.60
C ARG A 373 5.44 -14.31 18.62
N ALA A 374 4.57 -13.36 18.25
CA ALA A 374 3.53 -12.87 19.15
C ALA A 374 2.58 -14.00 19.59
N GLY A 375 2.27 -14.95 18.69
CA GLY A 375 1.50 -16.15 19.01
C GLY A 375 2.23 -17.08 19.99
N LEU A 376 3.48 -17.42 19.70
CA LEU A 376 4.29 -18.34 20.50
C LEU A 376 4.62 -17.80 21.90
N VAL A 377 4.92 -16.50 22.03
CA VAL A 377 5.15 -15.86 23.35
C VAL A 377 3.89 -15.95 24.22
N ARG A 378 2.70 -15.69 23.65
CA ARG A 378 1.43 -15.86 24.37
C ARG A 378 1.18 -17.32 24.75
N MET A 379 1.46 -18.24 23.83
CA MET A 379 1.33 -19.67 24.07
C MET A 379 2.21 -20.12 25.22
N ALA A 380 3.48 -19.71 25.21
CA ALA A 380 4.45 -20.09 26.22
C ALA A 380 4.13 -19.55 27.61
N ARG A 381 3.63 -18.32 27.71
CA ARG A 381 3.14 -17.78 28.98
C ARG A 381 1.99 -18.62 29.55
N ILE A 382 1.02 -19.00 28.71
CA ILE A 382 -0.10 -19.86 29.14
C ILE A 382 0.40 -21.27 29.51
N ALA A 383 1.36 -21.79 28.75
CA ALA A 383 1.97 -23.09 29.02
C ALA A 383 2.73 -23.08 30.36
N GLN A 384 3.48 -22.01 30.64
CA GLN A 384 4.19 -21.77 31.89
C GLN A 384 3.24 -21.78 33.10
N ASP A 385 2.13 -21.05 33.01
CA ASP A 385 1.10 -21.02 34.07
C ASP A 385 0.49 -22.41 34.28
N LYS A 386 0.17 -23.14 33.20
CA LYS A 386 -0.41 -24.50 33.28
C LYS A 386 0.56 -25.55 33.81
N LEU A 387 1.85 -25.45 33.49
CA LEU A 387 2.89 -26.38 33.97
C LEU A 387 2.95 -26.45 35.50
N SER A 388 2.66 -25.34 36.19
CA SER A 388 2.64 -25.31 37.66
C SER A 388 1.56 -26.19 38.30
N ARG A 389 0.48 -26.49 37.56
CA ARG A 389 -0.71 -27.21 38.04
C ARG A 389 -0.92 -28.55 37.33
N VAL A 390 0.08 -29.04 36.61
CA VAL A 390 -0.08 -30.20 35.74
C VAL A 390 0.06 -31.53 36.49
N ASP A 391 -0.82 -32.46 36.15
CA ASP A 391 -0.70 -33.88 36.50
C ASP A 391 0.15 -34.60 35.45
N LEU A 392 1.26 -35.20 35.89
CA LEU A 392 2.23 -35.85 35.00
C LEU A 392 1.75 -37.21 34.49
N GLU A 393 0.75 -37.83 35.13
CA GLU A 393 0.23 -39.14 34.74
C GLU A 393 -0.65 -39.07 33.48
N ASP A 394 -1.27 -37.92 33.22
CA ASP A 394 -2.19 -37.68 32.10
C ASP A 394 -1.53 -37.87 30.72
N ARG A 395 -2.03 -38.82 29.92
CA ARG A 395 -1.48 -39.16 28.59
C ARG A 395 -1.44 -37.98 27.63
N ASP A 396 -2.39 -37.04 27.72
CA ASP A 396 -2.50 -35.89 26.81
C ASP A 396 -1.96 -34.59 27.42
N VAL A 397 -1.14 -34.69 28.48
CA VAL A 397 -0.64 -33.53 29.24
C VAL A 397 -0.03 -32.43 28.36
N ILE A 398 0.81 -32.80 27.38
CA ILE A 398 1.46 -31.83 26.48
C ILE A 398 0.44 -31.10 25.59
N ARG A 399 -0.56 -31.83 25.07
CA ARG A 399 -1.64 -31.27 24.24
C ARG A 399 -2.57 -30.35 25.05
N LYS A 400 -2.74 -30.61 26.35
CA LYS A 400 -3.52 -29.74 27.25
C LYS A 400 -2.76 -28.47 27.66
N ILE A 401 -1.44 -28.54 27.77
CA ILE A 401 -0.58 -27.40 28.08
C ILE A 401 -0.49 -26.45 26.86
N VAL A 402 -0.08 -26.98 25.71
CA VAL A 402 0.23 -26.20 24.50
C VAL A 402 -1.04 -25.87 23.70
N SER A 403 -1.38 -24.58 23.60
CA SER A 403 -2.59 -24.12 22.91
C SER A 403 -2.31 -23.63 21.49
N ALA A 404 -2.61 -24.46 20.49
CA ALA A 404 -2.55 -24.12 19.07
C ALA A 404 -3.37 -22.86 18.72
N ARG A 405 -4.53 -22.68 19.37
CA ARG A 405 -5.46 -21.56 19.12
C ARG A 405 -4.77 -20.19 19.21
N THR A 406 -3.83 -20.03 20.14
CA THR A 406 -3.13 -18.75 20.35
C THR A 406 -2.18 -18.39 19.21
N VAL A 407 -1.55 -19.41 18.63
CA VAL A 407 -0.64 -19.28 17.48
C VAL A 407 -1.45 -19.06 16.21
N GLN A 408 -2.46 -19.92 15.94
CA GLN A 408 -3.36 -19.76 14.79
C GLN A 408 -4.04 -18.39 14.79
N ALA A 409 -4.52 -17.89 15.94
CA ALA A 409 -5.14 -16.57 16.02
C ALA A 409 -4.17 -15.44 15.65
N ALA A 410 -2.88 -15.56 15.99
CA ALA A 410 -1.86 -14.57 15.65
C ALA A 410 -1.57 -14.55 14.13
N VAL A 411 -1.47 -15.74 13.53
CA VAL A 411 -1.31 -15.89 12.07
C VAL A 411 -2.55 -15.35 11.35
N ASN A 412 -3.75 -15.69 11.84
CA ASN A 412 -4.99 -15.23 11.24
C ASN A 412 -5.13 -13.71 11.30
N MET A 413 -4.66 -13.09 12.39
CA MET A 413 -4.66 -11.63 12.55
C MET A 413 -3.78 -10.92 11.51
N LEU A 414 -2.74 -11.56 11.00
CA LEU A 414 -1.91 -11.01 9.92
C LEU A 414 -2.59 -11.18 8.56
N PHE A 415 -2.98 -12.41 8.22
CA PHE A 415 -3.39 -12.75 6.85
C PHE A 415 -4.86 -12.49 6.52
N TYR A 416 -5.77 -12.59 7.49
CA TYR A 416 -7.23 -12.49 7.24
C TYR A 416 -7.81 -11.15 7.66
N THR A 417 -7.37 -10.60 8.79
CA THR A 417 -7.92 -9.34 9.34
C THR A 417 -6.90 -8.20 9.40
N GLY A 418 -5.64 -8.48 9.04
CA GLY A 418 -4.55 -7.53 9.10
C GLY A 418 -4.67 -6.47 8.02
N ARG A 419 -4.34 -5.21 8.36
CA ARG A 419 -4.43 -4.07 7.41
C ARG A 419 -3.46 -4.15 6.24
N LEU A 420 -2.35 -4.88 6.41
CA LEU A 420 -1.31 -5.04 5.40
C LEU A 420 -1.59 -6.21 4.45
N SER A 421 -2.41 -7.20 4.87
CA SER A 421 -2.91 -8.23 3.97
C SER A 421 -4.13 -7.68 3.24
N GLN A 422 -3.95 -7.34 1.97
CA GLN A 422 -4.97 -6.70 1.15
C GLN A 422 -5.31 -7.60 -0.02
N PHE A 423 -6.57 -7.59 -0.45
CA PHE A 423 -6.95 -8.18 -1.73
C PHE A 423 -6.03 -7.63 -2.82
N LEU A 424 -5.46 -8.51 -3.63
CA LEU A 424 -4.58 -8.07 -4.69
C LEU A 424 -5.35 -7.16 -5.66
N GLU A 425 -4.82 -5.97 -5.92
CA GLU A 425 -5.26 -5.10 -7.02
C GLU A 425 -4.89 -5.78 -8.36
N GLN A 426 -5.88 -6.43 -8.98
CA GLN A 426 -5.79 -7.23 -10.20
C GLN A 426 -6.55 -6.60 -11.38
N THR A 427 -6.72 -5.28 -11.41
CA THR A 427 -7.30 -4.60 -12.58
C THR A 427 -6.47 -4.90 -13.83
N ASN A 428 -5.13 -4.91 -13.71
CA ASN A 428 -4.21 -5.33 -14.75
C ASN A 428 -2.84 -5.75 -14.13
N PRO A 429 -1.93 -6.37 -14.89
CA PRO A 429 -0.64 -6.84 -14.37
C PRO A 429 0.27 -5.76 -13.75
N LEU A 430 0.21 -4.53 -14.25
CA LEU A 430 1.00 -3.43 -13.69
C LEU A 430 0.48 -3.04 -12.31
N SER A 431 -0.85 -3.00 -12.14
CA SER A 431 -1.50 -2.75 -10.84
C SER A 431 -1.04 -3.77 -9.80
N GLU A 432 -1.01 -5.05 -10.17
CA GLU A 432 -0.54 -6.12 -9.28
C GLU A 432 0.92 -5.93 -8.87
N LEU A 433 1.80 -5.65 -9.84
CA LEU A 433 3.23 -5.53 -9.62
C LEU A 433 3.56 -4.34 -8.72
N THR A 434 2.92 -3.19 -8.98
CA THR A 434 3.06 -2.00 -8.12
C THR A 434 2.49 -2.24 -6.72
N HIS A 435 1.42 -3.04 -6.58
CA HIS A 435 0.88 -3.39 -5.27
C HIS A 435 1.87 -4.23 -4.44
N LYS A 436 2.56 -5.20 -5.06
CA LYS A 436 3.59 -6.03 -4.41
C LYS A 436 4.81 -5.22 -3.97
N ARG A 437 5.16 -4.17 -4.71
CA ARG A 437 6.28 -3.24 -4.42
C ARG A 437 5.89 -1.99 -3.62
N ARG A 438 4.66 -1.93 -3.14
CA ARG A 438 4.12 -0.81 -2.35
C ARG A 438 4.79 -0.74 -0.98
N LEU A 439 5.12 0.48 -0.56
CA LEU A 439 5.59 0.82 0.78
C LEU A 439 4.48 1.58 1.50
N SER A 440 4.09 1.11 2.69
CA SER A 440 3.05 1.76 3.50
C SER A 440 3.61 2.25 4.83
N ALA A 441 3.49 3.56 5.08
CA ALA A 441 3.78 4.16 6.38
C ALA A 441 2.58 4.10 7.36
N LEU A 442 1.45 3.54 6.94
CA LEU A 442 0.19 3.55 7.70
C LEU A 442 0.16 2.54 8.87
N GLY A 443 1.12 1.62 8.94
CA GLY A 443 1.24 0.67 10.06
C GLY A 443 1.59 1.36 11.39
N GLY A 444 2.33 2.46 11.34
CA GLY A 444 2.72 3.25 12.51
C GLY A 444 1.98 4.59 12.69
N VAL A 445 1.33 5.12 11.65
CA VAL A 445 0.71 6.46 11.66
C VAL A 445 -0.66 6.46 10.99
N SER A 446 -1.65 7.12 11.59
CA SER A 446 -2.95 7.35 10.95
C SER A 446 -2.84 8.44 9.88
N ALA A 447 -3.42 8.22 8.69
CA ALA A 447 -3.41 9.19 7.59
C ALA A 447 -3.86 10.61 8.01
N ARG A 448 -4.88 10.72 8.87
CA ARG A 448 -5.40 12.02 9.34
C ARG A 448 -4.47 12.75 10.30
N ARG A 449 -3.57 12.03 10.97
CA ARG A 449 -2.66 12.57 11.99
C ARG A 449 -1.22 12.73 11.49
N ALA A 450 -0.93 12.25 10.27
CA ALA A 450 0.40 12.35 9.68
C ALA A 450 0.70 13.82 9.34
N LYS A 451 1.86 14.30 9.82
CA LYS A 451 2.39 15.63 9.49
C LYS A 451 2.81 15.71 8.02
N ILE A 452 2.94 16.93 7.51
CA ILE A 452 3.39 17.20 6.13
C ILE A 452 4.79 16.63 5.89
N GLU A 453 5.70 16.74 6.87
CA GLU A 453 7.10 16.27 6.79
C GLU A 453 7.21 14.79 6.34
N VAL A 454 6.30 13.93 6.85
CA VAL A 454 6.30 12.49 6.54
C VAL A 454 5.79 12.20 5.12
N ARG A 455 5.06 13.15 4.52
CA ARG A 455 4.47 13.03 3.19
C ARG A 455 5.37 13.57 2.09
N ASP A 456 6.36 14.37 2.47
CA ASP A 456 7.22 15.07 1.53
C ASP A 456 8.25 14.13 0.89
N VAL A 457 8.79 14.55 -0.26
CA VAL A 457 9.84 13.80 -0.95
C VAL A 457 11.19 14.20 -0.39
N HIS A 458 11.79 13.29 0.38
CA HIS A 458 13.14 13.48 0.89
C HIS A 458 14.18 13.08 -0.17
N PRO A 459 15.30 13.80 -0.31
CA PRO A 459 16.35 13.41 -1.27
C PRO A 459 17.00 12.04 -1.05
N SER A 460 16.96 11.50 0.18
CA SER A 460 17.35 10.10 0.43
C SER A 460 16.48 9.08 -0.32
N HIS A 461 15.31 9.47 -0.83
CA HIS A 461 14.45 8.66 -1.69
C HIS A 461 15.07 8.35 -3.05
N TYR A 462 16.08 9.12 -3.49
CA TYR A 462 16.71 8.96 -4.80
C TYR A 462 17.16 7.51 -5.04
N GLY A 463 16.64 6.88 -6.10
CA GLY A 463 16.94 5.50 -6.44
C GLY A 463 16.31 4.41 -5.56
N ARG A 464 15.59 4.80 -4.49
CA ARG A 464 15.02 3.91 -3.47
C ARG A 464 13.49 3.90 -3.50
N ILE A 465 12.89 5.09 -3.48
CA ILE A 465 11.44 5.30 -3.49
C ILE A 465 11.12 6.21 -4.67
N CYS A 466 10.15 5.81 -5.49
CA CYS A 466 9.69 6.61 -6.61
C CYS A 466 9.06 7.93 -6.10
N PRO A 467 9.50 9.10 -6.57
CA PRO A 467 8.92 10.38 -6.18
C PRO A 467 7.56 10.67 -6.86
N ILE A 468 7.22 9.92 -7.92
CA ILE A 468 6.03 10.14 -8.75
C ILE A 468 4.87 9.20 -8.35
N GLU A 469 5.18 7.95 -8.00
CA GLU A 469 4.19 6.91 -7.74
C GLU A 469 3.64 6.97 -6.32
N THR A 470 2.58 7.77 -6.14
CA THR A 470 1.79 7.82 -4.91
C THR A 470 0.31 8.04 -5.26
N PRO A 471 -0.64 7.51 -4.45
CA PRO A 471 -2.04 7.87 -4.58
C PRO A 471 -2.27 9.37 -4.37
N GLU A 472 -3.25 9.92 -5.08
CA GLU A 472 -3.80 11.24 -4.82
C GLU A 472 -4.67 11.24 -3.53
N GLY A 473 -4.84 12.40 -2.91
CA GLY A 473 -5.72 12.57 -1.74
C GLY A 473 -5.04 12.28 -0.39
N GLN A 474 -5.79 11.72 0.57
CA GLN A 474 -5.34 11.63 1.97
C GLN A 474 -4.11 10.74 2.20
N ASN A 475 -3.78 9.85 1.26
CA ASN A 475 -2.67 8.90 1.38
C ASN A 475 -1.40 9.37 0.65
N ILE A 476 -1.39 10.58 0.08
CA ILE A 476 -0.21 11.12 -0.62
C ILE A 476 1.04 11.09 0.29
N GLY A 477 2.12 10.52 -0.23
CA GLY A 477 3.41 10.35 0.47
C GLY A 477 3.43 9.28 1.57
N LEU A 478 2.27 8.78 2.00
CA LEU A 478 2.17 7.70 3.01
C LEU A 478 2.12 6.31 2.38
N ILE A 479 1.69 6.25 1.13
CA ILE A 479 1.75 5.05 0.29
C ILE A 479 2.62 5.41 -0.91
N THR A 480 3.79 4.80 -0.98
CA THR A 480 4.75 5.02 -2.06
C THR A 480 5.12 3.69 -2.72
N SER A 481 5.93 3.74 -3.77
CA SER A 481 6.38 2.58 -4.53
C SER A 481 7.91 2.53 -4.53
N MET A 482 8.48 1.33 -4.45
CA MET A 482 9.93 1.16 -4.61
C MET A 482 10.36 1.55 -6.03
N ALA A 483 11.50 2.24 -6.14
CA ALA A 483 12.12 2.50 -7.43
C ALA A 483 12.55 1.19 -8.14
N VAL A 484 12.78 1.22 -9.45
CA VAL A 484 13.02 0.00 -10.27
C VAL A 484 14.20 -0.82 -9.75
N TYR A 485 15.32 -0.17 -9.44
CA TYR A 485 16.57 -0.84 -9.04
C TYR A 485 16.76 -0.92 -7.53
N ALA A 486 15.81 -0.39 -6.75
CA ALA A 486 15.86 -0.42 -5.29
C ALA A 486 15.81 -1.87 -4.78
N ARG A 487 16.67 -2.16 -3.81
CA ARG A 487 16.71 -3.44 -3.09
C ARG A 487 16.55 -3.21 -1.59
N VAL A 488 15.94 -4.17 -0.91
CA VAL A 488 15.95 -4.25 0.56
C VAL A 488 17.10 -5.15 1.04
N ASN A 489 17.99 -4.61 1.88
CA ASN A 489 19.09 -5.36 2.48
C ASN A 489 18.64 -6.24 3.66
N ASP A 490 19.56 -7.01 4.24
CA ASP A 490 19.21 -8.01 5.28
C ASP A 490 18.72 -7.39 6.61
N TYR A 491 18.97 -6.09 6.83
CA TYR A 491 18.48 -5.32 7.97
C TYR A 491 17.16 -4.58 7.66
N GLY A 492 16.69 -4.62 6.42
CA GLY A 492 15.48 -3.94 5.96
C GLY A 492 15.69 -2.51 5.47
N PHE A 493 16.92 -2.02 5.32
CA PHE A 493 17.16 -0.70 4.72
C PHE A 493 17.11 -0.76 3.19
N LEU A 494 16.67 0.33 2.57
CA LEU A 494 16.64 0.46 1.11
C LEU A 494 18.02 0.89 0.60
N GLU A 495 18.48 0.19 -0.43
CA GLU A 495 19.76 0.44 -1.10
C GLU A 495 19.55 0.64 -2.60
N THR A 496 20.43 1.45 -3.20
CA THR A 496 20.47 1.75 -4.63
C THR A 496 21.81 1.30 -5.21
N PRO A 497 21.84 0.66 -6.40
CA PRO A 497 23.08 0.32 -7.08
C PRO A 497 23.71 1.51 -7.79
N TYR A 498 25.03 1.60 -7.71
CA TYR A 498 25.87 2.55 -8.44
C TYR A 498 27.07 1.84 -9.05
N VAL A 499 27.65 2.40 -10.11
CA VAL A 499 28.87 1.91 -10.76
C VAL A 499 30.07 2.69 -10.25
N ARG A 500 31.11 2.00 -9.79
CA ARG A 500 32.31 2.63 -9.27
C ARG A 500 33.13 3.30 -10.38
N VAL A 501 33.60 4.52 -10.11
CA VAL A 501 34.48 5.30 -11.00
C VAL A 501 35.85 5.41 -10.35
N GLU A 502 36.90 5.14 -11.13
CA GLU A 502 38.30 5.24 -10.68
C GLU A 502 39.10 6.08 -11.67
N ASN A 503 39.66 7.20 -11.19
CA ASN A 503 40.45 8.13 -12.00
C ASN A 503 39.73 8.61 -13.29
N GLY A 504 38.41 8.78 -13.24
CA GLY A 504 37.58 9.18 -14.39
C GLY A 504 37.22 8.06 -15.35
N VAL A 505 37.48 6.79 -14.98
CA VAL A 505 37.09 5.60 -15.73
C VAL A 505 36.00 4.84 -14.96
N VAL A 506 34.87 4.60 -15.60
CA VAL A 506 33.78 3.80 -15.05
C VAL A 506 34.13 2.32 -15.15
N THR A 507 34.28 1.66 -14.01
CA THR A 507 34.87 0.32 -13.90
C THR A 507 33.91 -0.84 -14.23
N GLY A 508 32.60 -0.57 -14.26
CA GLY A 508 31.54 -1.59 -14.36
C GLY A 508 31.27 -2.36 -13.07
N LYS A 509 32.03 -2.12 -11.98
CA LYS A 509 31.77 -2.76 -10.69
C LYS A 509 30.58 -2.10 -10.00
N ILE A 510 29.51 -2.86 -9.81
CA ILE A 510 28.29 -2.41 -9.13
C ILE A 510 28.47 -2.48 -7.61
N GLN A 511 28.08 -1.41 -6.92
CA GLN A 511 28.03 -1.32 -5.47
C GLN A 511 26.67 -0.77 -5.03
N TYR A 512 26.01 -1.49 -4.12
CA TYR A 512 24.79 -1.02 -3.48
C TYR A 512 25.15 -0.15 -2.28
N LEU A 513 24.53 1.03 -2.18
CA LEU A 513 24.77 1.98 -1.09
C LEU A 513 23.48 2.22 -0.31
N MET A 514 23.57 2.26 1.02
CA MET A 514 22.51 2.82 1.86
C MET A 514 22.45 4.35 1.72
N ALA A 515 21.33 4.94 2.15
CA ALA A 515 21.09 6.37 2.00
C ALA A 515 22.15 7.24 2.69
N ASP A 516 22.67 6.85 3.85
CA ASP A 516 23.71 7.58 4.58
C ASP A 516 25.13 7.32 4.03
N GLU A 517 25.38 6.15 3.44
CA GLU A 517 26.64 5.84 2.77
C GLU A 517 26.83 6.68 1.53
N GLU A 518 25.77 6.77 0.73
CA GLU A 518 25.66 7.60 -0.46
C GLU A 518 26.07 9.05 -0.19
N GLN A 519 25.82 9.54 1.02
CA GLN A 519 26.10 10.94 1.35
C GLN A 519 27.60 11.30 1.34
N ASN A 520 28.47 10.30 1.43
CA ASN A 520 29.92 10.51 1.48
C ASN A 520 30.58 10.55 0.11
N TYR A 521 29.82 10.37 -0.97
CA TYR A 521 30.35 10.22 -2.32
C TYR A 521 29.82 11.29 -3.28
N ARG A 522 30.59 11.54 -4.34
CA ARG A 522 30.22 12.39 -5.48
C ARG A 522 29.69 11.50 -6.60
N ILE A 523 28.39 11.59 -6.87
CA ILE A 523 27.69 10.69 -7.79
C ILE A 523 27.25 11.43 -9.04
N ALA A 524 27.68 10.95 -10.21
CA ALA A 524 27.28 11.47 -11.50
C ALA A 524 26.00 10.77 -12.02
N PRO A 525 25.14 11.47 -12.78
CA PRO A 525 23.93 10.89 -13.36
C PRO A 525 24.26 9.94 -14.51
N ALA A 526 23.37 8.98 -14.79
CA ALA A 526 23.60 7.96 -15.82
C ALA A 526 23.70 8.52 -17.26
N THR A 527 23.23 9.74 -17.48
CA THR A 527 23.23 10.43 -18.79
C THR A 527 24.58 11.05 -19.15
N VAL A 528 25.58 11.00 -18.26
CA VAL A 528 26.94 11.43 -18.57
C VAL A 528 27.53 10.55 -19.68
N GLU A 529 28.06 11.20 -20.71
CA GLU A 529 28.65 10.51 -21.85
C GLU A 529 29.97 9.81 -21.46
N VAL A 530 30.09 8.55 -21.86
CA VAL A 530 31.26 7.71 -21.65
C VAL A 530 31.71 7.10 -22.97
N ASP A 531 33.02 6.98 -23.18
CA ASP A 531 33.55 6.27 -24.35
C ASP A 531 33.46 4.74 -24.19
N GLU A 532 33.85 4.00 -25.23
CA GLU A 532 33.85 2.54 -25.23
C GLU A 532 34.73 1.93 -24.11
N SER A 533 35.79 2.64 -23.71
CA SER A 533 36.70 2.25 -22.63
C SER A 533 36.17 2.61 -21.23
N GLY A 534 35.04 3.30 -21.16
CA GLY A 534 34.40 3.75 -19.91
C GLY A 534 34.96 5.07 -19.39
N ARG A 535 35.77 5.82 -20.15
CA ARG A 535 36.21 7.16 -19.73
C ARG A 535 35.06 8.15 -19.84
N ILE A 536 34.86 8.92 -18.78
CA ILE A 536 33.88 10.01 -18.77
C ILE A 536 34.38 11.13 -19.69
N LEU A 537 33.51 11.59 -20.59
CA LEU A 537 33.80 12.65 -21.54
C LEU A 537 33.52 14.04 -20.95
N GLY A 538 34.22 15.05 -21.45
CA GLY A 538 34.10 16.45 -21.02
C GLY A 538 35.06 16.88 -19.91
N GLU A 539 35.21 18.19 -19.71
CA GLU A 539 36.10 18.76 -18.69
C GLU A 539 35.44 18.85 -17.30
N LYS A 540 34.12 18.99 -17.28
CA LYS A 540 33.31 19.16 -16.07
C LYS A 540 32.09 18.26 -16.12
N VAL A 541 31.86 17.53 -15.04
CA VAL A 541 30.78 16.55 -14.89
C VAL A 541 29.85 17.01 -13.77
N PRO A 542 28.53 17.08 -14.01
CA PRO A 542 27.58 17.36 -12.95
C PRO A 542 27.56 16.18 -11.98
N ILE A 543 27.72 16.45 -10.69
CA ILE A 543 27.57 15.47 -9.63
C ILE A 543 26.58 15.97 -8.59
N ARG A 544 25.94 15.01 -7.93
CA ARG A 544 25.22 15.20 -6.69
C ARG A 544 26.12 14.79 -5.52
N THR A 545 26.10 15.60 -4.48
CA THR A 545 26.65 15.22 -3.17
C THR A 545 25.53 14.74 -2.23
N GLY A 546 25.93 14.11 -1.13
CA GLY A 546 25.01 13.71 -0.06
C GLY A 546 24.15 14.78 0.60
N ARG A 547 24.50 16.05 0.37
CA ARG A 547 23.82 17.21 0.95
C ARG A 547 23.06 18.02 -0.09
N GLU A 548 22.71 17.38 -1.20
CA GLU A 548 21.74 17.94 -2.16
C GLU A 548 22.28 19.13 -2.97
N GLU A 549 23.60 19.31 -2.98
CA GLU A 549 24.27 20.30 -3.84
C GLU A 549 24.64 19.65 -5.18
N ILE A 550 24.12 20.24 -6.27
CA ILE A 550 24.59 19.95 -7.62
C ILE A 550 25.85 20.77 -7.85
N MET A 551 26.96 20.08 -8.10
CA MET A 551 28.25 20.70 -8.38
C MET A 551 28.83 20.16 -9.67
N TYR A 552 29.77 20.90 -10.26
CA TYR A 552 30.53 20.45 -11.42
C TYR A 552 31.96 20.18 -11.01
N VAL A 553 32.42 18.95 -11.20
CA VAL A 553 33.77 18.50 -10.83
C VAL A 553 34.51 17.95 -12.04
N SER A 554 35.82 17.78 -11.94
CA SER A 554 36.55 17.07 -13.00
C SER A 554 36.16 15.58 -13.01
N PRO A 555 36.23 14.88 -14.17
CA PRO A 555 35.94 13.45 -14.24
C PRO A 555 36.68 12.59 -13.20
N LYS A 556 37.89 13.00 -12.79
CA LYS A 556 38.72 12.28 -11.83
C LYS A 556 38.22 12.32 -10.40
N GLU A 557 37.36 13.28 -10.07
CA GLU A 557 36.79 13.48 -8.74
C GLU A 557 35.45 12.75 -8.54
N VAL A 558 34.91 12.17 -9.62
CA VAL A 558 33.67 11.37 -9.58
C VAL A 558 33.97 10.04 -8.90
N ASP A 559 33.21 9.70 -7.86
CA ASP A 559 33.36 8.45 -7.13
C ASP A 559 32.46 7.34 -7.72
N PHE A 560 31.25 7.71 -8.12
CA PHE A 560 30.25 6.79 -8.64
C PHE A 560 29.44 7.39 -9.80
N LEU A 561 28.89 6.51 -10.63
CA LEU A 561 27.93 6.80 -11.70
C LEU A 561 26.64 6.00 -11.44
N GLU A 562 25.49 6.58 -11.73
CA GLU A 562 24.23 5.83 -11.74
C GLU A 562 24.22 4.71 -12.80
N VAL A 563 23.50 3.62 -12.52
CA VAL A 563 23.50 2.43 -13.39
C VAL A 563 22.60 2.56 -14.63
N SER A 564 21.56 3.38 -14.54
CA SER A 564 20.56 3.61 -15.60
C SER A 564 19.80 4.91 -15.31
N PRO A 565 19.37 5.68 -16.33
CA PRO A 565 18.49 6.84 -16.14
C PRO A 565 17.16 6.48 -15.44
N ARG A 566 16.72 5.22 -15.54
CA ARG A 566 15.50 4.71 -14.89
C ARG A 566 15.65 4.51 -13.38
N THR A 567 16.84 4.73 -12.81
CA THR A 567 17.13 4.49 -11.38
C THR A 567 16.17 5.24 -10.46
N ILE A 568 15.82 6.49 -10.79
CA ILE A 568 15.02 7.37 -9.92
C ILE A 568 13.53 7.01 -9.85
N VAL A 569 12.98 6.35 -10.87
CA VAL A 569 11.53 6.12 -10.99
C VAL A 569 11.12 4.71 -10.58
N GLY A 570 9.83 4.54 -10.29
CA GLY A 570 9.17 3.25 -10.09
C GLY A 570 8.74 2.62 -11.41
N VAL A 571 8.10 1.45 -11.32
CA VAL A 571 7.75 0.64 -12.49
C VAL A 571 6.72 1.34 -13.38
N SER A 572 5.64 1.89 -12.81
CA SER A 572 4.57 2.55 -13.58
C SER A 572 5.05 3.83 -14.26
N ALA A 573 5.87 4.63 -13.58
CA ALA A 573 6.48 5.83 -14.14
C ALA A 573 7.53 5.48 -15.21
N SER A 574 8.26 4.37 -15.04
CA SER A 574 9.24 3.90 -16.03
C SER A 574 8.65 3.47 -17.38
N LEU A 575 7.33 3.27 -17.45
CA LEU A 575 6.57 2.87 -18.65
C LEU A 575 6.00 4.07 -19.44
N ILE A 576 6.23 5.29 -18.95
CA ILE A 576 5.79 6.54 -19.61
C ILE A 576 6.94 7.01 -20.52
N PRO A 577 6.79 6.98 -21.85
CA PRO A 577 7.78 7.56 -22.75
C PRO A 577 7.82 9.07 -22.56
N PHE A 578 8.96 9.73 -22.82
CA PHE A 578 9.06 11.20 -22.74
C PHE A 578 8.65 11.79 -21.38
N LEU A 579 8.83 11.05 -20.30
CA LEU A 579 8.49 11.48 -18.93
C LEU A 579 9.17 12.81 -18.57
N GLU A 580 10.38 13.04 -19.09
CA GLU A 580 11.16 14.27 -18.95
C GLU A 580 10.46 15.53 -19.48
N HIS A 581 9.39 15.38 -20.28
CA HIS A 581 8.61 16.46 -20.86
C HIS A 581 7.23 16.63 -20.22
N ASP A 582 6.95 15.90 -19.14
CA ASP A 582 5.70 16.01 -18.39
C ASP A 582 5.92 16.65 -17.00
N ASP A 583 5.02 17.54 -16.61
CA ASP A 583 4.93 17.98 -15.21
C ASP A 583 4.75 16.79 -14.26
N ALA A 584 5.39 16.84 -13.09
CA ALA A 584 5.41 15.75 -12.13
C ALA A 584 3.99 15.33 -11.68
N ASN A 585 3.04 16.26 -11.58
CA ASN A 585 1.66 15.91 -11.22
C ASN A 585 0.97 15.15 -12.34
N ARG A 586 1.27 15.47 -13.61
CA ARG A 586 0.74 14.72 -14.77
C ARG A 586 1.36 13.35 -14.89
N ALA A 587 2.66 13.24 -14.65
CA ALA A 587 3.35 11.96 -14.54
C ALA A 587 2.73 11.07 -13.44
N LEU A 588 2.45 11.62 -12.27
CA LEU A 588 1.78 10.91 -11.16
C LEU A 588 0.41 10.40 -11.58
N MET A 589 -0.39 11.26 -12.21
CA MET A 589 -1.71 10.90 -12.74
C MET A 589 -1.60 9.81 -13.81
N GLY A 590 -0.63 9.91 -14.72
CA GLY A 590 -0.36 8.92 -15.76
C GLY A 590 0.00 7.55 -15.19
N ALA A 591 0.93 7.52 -14.23
CA ALA A 591 1.30 6.29 -13.50
C ALA A 591 0.10 5.66 -12.77
N ASN A 592 -0.76 6.48 -12.15
CA ASN A 592 -1.96 6.00 -11.47
C ASN A 592 -3.04 5.48 -12.44
N MET A 593 -3.26 6.17 -13.56
CA MET A 593 -4.26 5.77 -14.56
C MET A 593 -3.87 4.49 -15.30
N GLN A 594 -2.58 4.25 -15.54
CA GLN A 594 -2.12 2.97 -16.09
C GLN A 594 -2.55 1.78 -15.21
N ARG A 595 -2.58 1.93 -13.88
CA ARG A 595 -3.05 0.87 -12.96
C ARG A 595 -4.57 0.65 -12.98
N GLN A 596 -5.32 1.62 -13.49
CA GLN A 596 -6.79 1.57 -13.63
C GLN A 596 -7.24 1.07 -15.02
N ALA A 597 -6.30 0.80 -15.92
CA ALA A 597 -6.62 0.36 -17.28
C ALA A 597 -7.23 -1.05 -17.25
N VAL A 598 -8.40 -1.22 -17.86
CA VAL A 598 -9.08 -2.54 -17.93
C VAL A 598 -8.51 -3.40 -19.06
N PRO A 599 -8.47 -4.73 -18.90
CA PRO A 599 -8.05 -5.63 -19.97
C PRO A 599 -8.99 -5.54 -21.16
N LEU A 600 -8.43 -5.29 -22.34
CA LEU A 600 -9.17 -5.25 -23.59
C LEU A 600 -9.30 -6.66 -24.17
N VAL A 601 -10.32 -6.89 -25.01
CA VAL A 601 -10.46 -8.16 -25.75
C VAL A 601 -9.32 -8.36 -26.75
N LYS A 602 -8.80 -7.26 -27.32
CA LYS A 602 -7.71 -7.24 -28.30
C LYS A 602 -6.65 -6.22 -27.88
N PRO A 603 -5.84 -6.52 -26.85
CA PRO A 603 -4.78 -5.62 -26.41
C PRO A 603 -3.72 -5.48 -27.51
N GLN A 604 -3.09 -4.32 -27.61
CA GLN A 604 -1.93 -4.10 -28.46
C GLN A 604 -0.76 -3.61 -27.61
N ALA A 605 0.42 -4.14 -27.84
CA ALA A 605 1.65 -3.61 -27.26
C ALA A 605 1.86 -2.17 -27.77
N PRO A 606 2.40 -1.27 -26.94
CA PRO A 606 2.63 0.11 -27.33
C PRO A 606 3.69 0.17 -28.45
N ILE A 607 3.40 0.90 -29.53
CA ILE A 607 4.35 1.15 -30.61
C ILE A 607 5.54 1.96 -30.07
N VAL A 608 5.25 3.01 -29.29
CA VAL A 608 6.24 3.79 -28.54
C VAL A 608 6.37 3.22 -27.14
N GLY A 609 7.38 2.41 -26.90
CA GLY A 609 7.66 1.81 -25.59
C GLY A 609 8.84 2.49 -24.90
N THR A 610 9.13 2.02 -23.70
CA THR A 610 10.25 2.46 -22.87
C THR A 610 11.31 1.38 -22.67
N GLY A 611 11.00 0.11 -23.00
CA GLY A 611 11.85 -1.06 -22.79
C GLY A 611 11.50 -1.84 -21.52
N MET A 612 10.68 -1.26 -20.64
CA MET A 612 10.25 -1.89 -19.38
C MET A 612 9.03 -2.82 -19.55
N GLU A 613 8.35 -2.79 -20.71
CA GLU A 613 7.10 -3.52 -20.95
C GLU A 613 7.27 -5.03 -20.81
N GLY A 614 8.32 -5.60 -21.41
CA GLY A 614 8.62 -7.03 -21.33
C GLY A 614 8.99 -7.46 -19.91
N LYS A 615 9.74 -6.61 -19.20
CA LYS A 615 10.15 -6.88 -17.81
C LYS A 615 8.95 -6.85 -16.86
N ALA A 616 8.09 -5.85 -16.97
CA ALA A 616 6.87 -5.73 -16.17
C ALA A 616 5.89 -6.88 -16.43
N ALA A 617 5.72 -7.31 -17.69
CA ALA A 617 4.87 -8.44 -18.05
C ALA A 617 5.36 -9.77 -17.45
N ARG A 618 6.67 -10.02 -17.47
CA ARG A 618 7.31 -11.22 -16.91
C ARG A 618 7.23 -11.26 -15.39
N ASP A 619 7.67 -10.19 -14.72
CA ASP A 619 7.79 -10.17 -13.26
C ASP A 619 6.43 -10.05 -12.54
N SER A 620 5.39 -9.53 -13.21
CA SER A 620 4.01 -9.57 -12.68
C SER A 620 3.42 -10.98 -12.62
N GLY A 621 3.97 -11.91 -13.42
CA GLY A 621 3.44 -13.26 -13.62
C GLY A 621 2.21 -13.31 -14.51
N ALA A 622 1.99 -12.29 -15.35
CA ALA A 622 0.88 -12.27 -16.31
C ALA A 622 1.13 -13.23 -17.48
N VAL A 623 2.37 -13.30 -17.95
CA VAL A 623 2.80 -14.25 -18.97
C VAL A 623 3.20 -15.57 -18.33
N LEU A 624 2.89 -16.67 -19.01
CA LEU A 624 3.32 -18.00 -18.58
C LEU A 624 4.76 -18.23 -19.05
N LEU A 625 5.68 -18.46 -18.10
CA LEU A 625 7.08 -18.71 -18.40
C LEU A 625 7.43 -20.20 -18.39
N CYS A 626 8.34 -20.57 -19.26
CA CYS A 626 8.88 -21.93 -19.35
C CYS A 626 9.83 -22.22 -18.18
N GLU A 627 9.53 -23.23 -17.37
CA GLU A 627 10.36 -23.63 -16.22
C GLU A 627 11.53 -24.54 -16.65
N GLN A 628 11.39 -25.27 -17.74
CA GLN A 628 12.36 -26.26 -18.22
C GLN A 628 12.53 -26.21 -19.74
N ALA A 629 13.77 -26.26 -20.22
CA ALA A 629 14.03 -26.34 -21.66
C ALA A 629 13.51 -27.66 -22.25
N GLY A 630 12.98 -27.61 -23.46
CA GLY A 630 12.42 -28.78 -24.14
C GLY A 630 11.72 -28.44 -25.44
N VAL A 631 10.99 -29.41 -25.98
CA VAL A 631 10.18 -29.26 -27.19
C VAL A 631 8.70 -29.25 -26.80
N VAL A 632 7.95 -28.32 -27.37
CA VAL A 632 6.51 -28.22 -27.17
C VAL A 632 5.83 -29.42 -27.83
N GLU A 633 5.25 -30.30 -27.03
CA GLU A 633 4.61 -31.54 -27.49
C GLU A 633 3.13 -31.31 -27.84
N LYS A 634 2.42 -30.58 -26.98
CA LYS A 634 0.99 -30.30 -27.16
C LYS A 634 0.66 -28.88 -26.72
N VAL A 635 -0.18 -28.22 -27.50
CA VAL A 635 -0.77 -26.91 -27.18
C VAL A 635 -2.28 -27.02 -27.39
N ASP A 636 -3.04 -26.65 -26.38
CA ASP A 636 -4.47 -26.40 -26.49
C ASP A 636 -4.84 -25.15 -25.65
N ALA A 637 -6.11 -24.73 -25.69
CA ALA A 637 -6.55 -23.53 -24.96
C ALA A 637 -6.45 -23.70 -23.43
N GLN A 638 -6.38 -24.92 -22.90
CA GLN A 638 -6.38 -25.19 -21.46
C GLN A 638 -4.98 -25.48 -20.91
N LYS A 639 -4.07 -26.02 -21.72
CA LYS A 639 -2.75 -26.41 -21.27
C LYS A 639 -1.71 -26.45 -22.38
N ILE A 640 -0.46 -26.32 -21.96
CA ILE A 640 0.74 -26.50 -22.77
C ILE A 640 1.56 -27.64 -22.17
N VAL A 641 2.04 -28.58 -22.99
CA VAL A 641 2.88 -29.70 -22.55
C VAL A 641 4.25 -29.59 -23.20
N ILE A 642 5.28 -29.53 -22.36
CA ILE A 642 6.68 -29.47 -22.78
C ILE A 642 7.36 -30.79 -22.43
N ARG A 643 8.04 -31.38 -23.41
CA ARG A 643 8.83 -32.59 -23.25
C ARG A 643 10.31 -32.27 -23.23
N SER A 644 10.98 -32.66 -22.15
CA SER A 644 12.43 -32.60 -21.99
C SER A 644 12.98 -34.02 -21.83
N GLY A 645 13.42 -34.63 -22.94
CA GLY A 645 13.75 -36.05 -22.97
C GLY A 645 12.55 -36.93 -22.61
N ALA A 646 12.64 -37.64 -21.48
CA ALA A 646 11.56 -38.49 -20.94
C ALA A 646 10.57 -37.75 -20.01
N VAL A 647 10.91 -36.54 -19.56
CA VAL A 647 10.10 -35.77 -18.59
C VAL A 647 9.09 -34.91 -19.34
N ARG A 648 7.81 -35.03 -18.96
CA ARG A 648 6.73 -34.16 -19.44
C ARG A 648 6.29 -33.21 -18.34
N LYS A 649 6.31 -31.91 -18.62
CA LYS A 649 5.77 -30.87 -17.74
C LYS A 649 4.53 -30.27 -18.40
N THR A 650 3.42 -30.22 -17.65
CA THR A 650 2.17 -29.62 -18.09
C THR A 650 1.98 -28.28 -17.40
N TYR A 651 1.69 -27.25 -18.18
CA TYR A 651 1.36 -25.92 -17.72
C TYR A 651 -0.13 -25.68 -17.98
N ARG A 652 -0.89 -25.31 -16.95
CA ARG A 652 -2.31 -24.98 -17.07
C ARG A 652 -2.47 -23.50 -17.39
N LEU A 653 -3.41 -23.18 -18.28
CA LEU A 653 -3.72 -21.81 -18.69
C LEU A 653 -4.97 -21.30 -17.97
N LEU A 654 -4.95 -20.02 -17.60
CA LEU A 654 -6.14 -19.33 -17.08
C LEU A 654 -7.16 -19.12 -18.20
N ASN A 655 -8.41 -19.54 -18.00
CA ASN A 655 -9.46 -19.44 -19.02
C ASN A 655 -10.75 -18.86 -18.45
N PHE A 656 -11.07 -17.63 -18.84
CA PHE A 656 -12.30 -16.95 -18.39
C PHE A 656 -12.43 -16.94 -16.87
N GLU A 657 -11.30 -16.71 -16.18
CA GLU A 657 -11.28 -16.60 -14.73
C GLU A 657 -11.56 -15.16 -14.30
N ARG A 658 -12.22 -15.04 -13.15
CA ARG A 658 -12.54 -13.76 -12.51
C ARG A 658 -11.32 -13.22 -11.76
N SER A 659 -10.99 -11.95 -11.94
CA SER A 659 -10.07 -11.22 -11.05
C SER A 659 -10.81 -10.64 -9.84
N ASN A 660 -10.06 -10.20 -8.81
CA ASN A 660 -10.62 -9.53 -7.64
C ASN A 660 -11.45 -8.26 -7.96
N GLN A 661 -11.18 -7.59 -9.09
CA GLN A 661 -11.91 -6.39 -9.56
C GLN A 661 -12.92 -6.70 -10.67
N ASP A 662 -13.37 -7.96 -10.76
CA ASP A 662 -14.39 -8.41 -11.72
C ASP A 662 -13.99 -8.24 -13.21
N THR A 663 -12.69 -8.11 -13.50
CA THR A 663 -12.13 -8.13 -14.86
C THR A 663 -11.74 -9.55 -15.29
N LEU A 664 -11.44 -9.73 -16.58
CA LEU A 664 -11.08 -11.02 -17.18
C LEU A 664 -9.60 -11.39 -16.97
N LEU A 665 -9.36 -12.57 -16.38
CA LEU A 665 -8.09 -13.28 -16.43
C LEU A 665 -8.16 -14.40 -17.47
N HIS A 666 -7.42 -14.27 -18.56
CA HIS A 666 -7.37 -15.26 -19.64
C HIS A 666 -6.00 -15.27 -20.30
N GLN A 667 -5.50 -16.48 -20.61
CA GLN A 667 -4.22 -16.71 -21.25
C GLN A 667 -4.37 -17.39 -22.60
N ARG A 668 -3.55 -16.96 -23.57
CA ARG A 668 -3.54 -17.44 -24.95
C ARG A 668 -2.15 -18.00 -25.27
N PRO A 669 -2.04 -19.25 -25.74
CA PRO A 669 -0.75 -19.82 -26.13
C PRO A 669 -0.08 -18.99 -27.24
N LEU A 670 1.24 -18.76 -27.11
CA LEU A 670 2.08 -18.17 -28.15
C LEU A 670 2.83 -19.23 -28.96
N VAL A 671 3.23 -20.30 -28.28
CA VAL A 671 4.01 -21.40 -28.87
C VAL A 671 3.12 -22.38 -29.64
N ARG A 672 3.73 -23.11 -30.57
CA ARG A 672 3.11 -24.15 -31.38
C ARG A 672 3.75 -25.51 -31.11
N PRO A 673 3.02 -26.63 -31.32
CA PRO A 673 3.63 -27.96 -31.28
C PRO A 673 4.83 -28.06 -32.22
N GLY A 674 5.95 -28.55 -31.71
CA GLY A 674 7.24 -28.65 -32.43
C GLY A 674 8.23 -27.52 -32.10
N ASP A 675 7.80 -26.42 -31.49
CA ASP A 675 8.69 -25.33 -31.11
C ASP A 675 9.69 -25.79 -30.03
N THR A 676 10.94 -25.35 -30.16
CA THR A 676 11.97 -25.56 -29.13
C THR A 676 11.99 -24.34 -28.22
N VAL A 677 11.87 -24.56 -26.92
CA VAL A 677 11.80 -23.50 -25.90
C VAL A 677 12.87 -23.70 -24.84
N SER A 678 13.41 -22.59 -24.38
CA SER A 678 14.38 -22.50 -23.28
C SER A 678 13.69 -22.11 -21.98
N ARG A 679 14.39 -22.33 -20.86
CA ARG A 679 13.91 -21.84 -19.55
C ARG A 679 13.83 -20.31 -19.58
N GLY A 680 12.68 -19.76 -19.18
CA GLY A 680 12.40 -18.33 -19.22
C GLY A 680 11.72 -17.84 -20.49
N ASP A 681 11.54 -18.68 -21.51
CA ASP A 681 10.76 -18.31 -22.69
C ASP A 681 9.28 -18.15 -22.34
N VAL A 682 8.60 -17.25 -23.06
CA VAL A 682 7.17 -17.01 -22.87
C VAL A 682 6.39 -18.07 -23.64
N LEU A 683 5.54 -18.79 -22.93
CA LEU A 683 4.68 -19.84 -23.49
C LEU A 683 3.29 -19.32 -23.85
N ALA A 684 2.75 -18.38 -23.08
CA ALA A 684 1.43 -17.82 -23.27
C ALA A 684 1.35 -16.36 -22.81
N ASP A 685 0.56 -15.56 -23.54
CA ASP A 685 0.19 -14.19 -23.21
C ASP A 685 -1.11 -14.11 -22.43
N SER A 686 -1.31 -13.00 -21.70
CA SER A 686 -2.55 -12.64 -21.03
C SER A 686 -3.44 -11.70 -21.88
N GLN A 687 -4.54 -11.21 -21.31
CA GLN A 687 -5.36 -10.12 -21.88
C GLN A 687 -4.72 -8.73 -21.78
N CYS A 688 -3.59 -8.62 -21.10
CA CYS A 688 -2.82 -7.38 -20.97
C CYS A 688 -1.39 -7.54 -21.49
N THR A 689 -1.14 -8.54 -22.34
CA THR A 689 0.18 -8.72 -22.96
C THR A 689 0.05 -9.13 -24.42
N GLN A 690 1.09 -8.79 -25.20
CA GLN A 690 1.25 -9.19 -26.60
C GLN A 690 2.73 -9.45 -26.90
N ASP A 691 3.03 -10.63 -27.40
CA ASP A 691 4.38 -11.12 -27.69
C ASP A 691 5.32 -11.05 -26.48
N GLY A 692 4.78 -11.27 -25.27
CA GLY A 692 5.52 -11.17 -24.02
C GLY A 692 5.77 -9.74 -23.51
N GLU A 693 5.24 -8.71 -24.18
CA GLU A 693 5.27 -7.31 -23.72
C GLU A 693 3.96 -6.91 -23.05
N LEU A 694 4.03 -5.99 -22.09
CA LEU A 694 2.84 -5.39 -21.48
C LEU A 694 2.04 -4.58 -22.51
N ALA A 695 0.73 -4.84 -22.58
CA ALA A 695 -0.22 -4.27 -23.52
C ALA A 695 -1.51 -3.88 -22.77
N LEU A 696 -1.51 -2.71 -22.13
CA LEU A 696 -2.62 -2.20 -21.31
C LEU A 696 -3.76 -1.56 -22.11
N GLY A 697 -3.52 -1.23 -23.38
CA GLY A 697 -4.43 -0.48 -24.24
C GLY A 697 -4.18 -0.73 -25.72
N THR A 698 -4.36 0.30 -26.53
CA THR A 698 -4.27 0.23 -27.99
C THR A 698 -3.63 1.49 -28.58
N ASN A 699 -3.01 1.36 -29.75
CA ASN A 699 -2.45 2.47 -30.50
C ASN A 699 -3.53 3.04 -31.42
N LEU A 700 -3.84 4.33 -31.34
CA LEU A 700 -4.93 4.98 -32.09
C LEU A 700 -4.44 6.22 -32.84
N LEU A 701 -5.04 6.49 -34.00
CA LEU A 701 -4.76 7.71 -34.76
C LEU A 701 -5.52 8.90 -34.15
N VAL A 702 -4.78 9.82 -33.56
CA VAL A 702 -5.30 10.96 -32.78
C VAL A 702 -5.02 12.27 -33.50
N GLY A 703 -5.99 13.19 -33.49
CA GLY A 703 -5.81 14.58 -33.91
C GLY A 703 -6.10 15.58 -32.80
N PHE A 704 -5.30 16.65 -32.71
CA PHE A 704 -5.45 17.72 -31.71
C PHE A 704 -6.09 18.97 -32.34
N LEU A 705 -7.42 19.05 -32.30
CA LEU A 705 -8.18 20.19 -32.80
C LEU A 705 -9.45 20.40 -31.97
N PRO A 706 -9.92 21.65 -31.77
CA PRO A 706 -11.26 21.88 -31.24
C PRO A 706 -12.30 21.36 -32.23
N PHE A 707 -13.32 20.64 -31.75
CA PHE A 707 -14.32 20.00 -32.60
C PHE A 707 -15.72 20.25 -32.07
N GLU A 708 -16.39 21.28 -32.59
CA GLU A 708 -17.81 21.63 -32.34
C GLU A 708 -18.21 21.75 -30.85
N GLY A 709 -17.24 21.92 -29.95
CA GLY A 709 -17.47 21.86 -28.49
C GLY A 709 -17.68 20.45 -27.93
N TYR A 710 -17.68 19.40 -28.76
CA TYR A 710 -17.78 18.01 -28.29
C TYR A 710 -16.54 17.54 -27.54
N ASN A 711 -15.41 18.21 -27.72
CA ASN A 711 -14.20 18.02 -26.92
C ASN A 711 -13.91 19.20 -25.98
N TYR A 712 -14.94 19.93 -25.54
CA TYR A 712 -14.80 20.97 -24.52
C TYR A 712 -14.22 20.40 -23.20
N GLU A 713 -13.37 21.16 -22.52
CA GLU A 713 -12.58 20.70 -21.36
C GLU A 713 -11.77 19.45 -21.71
N ASP A 714 -12.13 18.32 -21.08
CA ASP A 714 -11.53 16.99 -21.22
C ASP A 714 -12.43 16.01 -21.97
N ALA A 715 -13.46 16.50 -22.65
CA ALA A 715 -14.30 15.61 -23.46
C ALA A 715 -13.52 15.08 -24.67
N ILE A 716 -13.85 13.85 -25.08
CA ILE A 716 -13.21 13.15 -26.20
C ILE A 716 -14.29 12.79 -27.23
N VAL A 717 -13.94 12.95 -28.50
CA VAL A 717 -14.73 12.45 -29.64
C VAL A 717 -14.05 11.21 -30.19
N VAL A 718 -14.83 10.16 -30.44
CA VAL A 718 -14.35 8.84 -30.85
C VAL A 718 -15.06 8.42 -32.14
N SER A 719 -14.34 7.79 -33.06
CA SER A 719 -14.92 7.20 -34.28
C SER A 719 -15.75 5.95 -33.98
N GLU A 720 -16.89 5.81 -34.67
CA GLU A 720 -17.75 4.61 -34.64
C GLU A 720 -16.98 3.35 -35.06
N ARG A 721 -15.91 3.48 -35.87
CA ARG A 721 -14.99 2.40 -36.22
C ARG A 721 -14.51 1.65 -34.97
N LEU A 722 -14.19 2.36 -33.90
CA LEU A 722 -13.68 1.76 -32.66
C LEU A 722 -14.73 0.91 -31.94
N VAL A 723 -16.01 1.27 -32.06
CA VAL A 723 -17.15 0.49 -31.57
C VAL A 723 -17.38 -0.73 -32.46
N ARG A 724 -17.45 -0.52 -33.78
CA ARG A 724 -17.71 -1.56 -34.79
C ARG A 724 -16.67 -2.67 -34.73
N ASP A 725 -15.40 -2.31 -34.66
CA ASP A 725 -14.27 -3.23 -34.69
C ASP A 725 -13.92 -3.79 -33.30
N ASN A 726 -14.62 -3.30 -32.26
CA ASN A 726 -14.52 -3.72 -30.87
C ASN A 726 -13.12 -3.51 -30.28
N VAL A 727 -12.49 -2.38 -30.63
CA VAL A 727 -11.09 -2.10 -30.31
C VAL A 727 -10.89 -1.92 -28.80
N LEU A 728 -11.84 -1.25 -28.14
CA LEU A 728 -11.80 -0.89 -26.72
C LEU A 728 -12.84 -1.67 -25.88
N ASP A 729 -13.30 -2.81 -26.37
CA ASP A 729 -14.21 -3.68 -25.63
C ASP A 729 -13.46 -4.38 -24.50
N SER A 730 -14.13 -4.54 -23.35
CA SER A 730 -13.65 -5.30 -22.20
C SER A 730 -14.66 -6.38 -21.79
N ILE A 731 -14.19 -7.43 -21.12
CA ILE A 731 -15.06 -8.48 -20.55
C ILE A 731 -14.95 -8.42 -19.03
N HIS A 732 -16.09 -8.39 -18.36
CA HIS A 732 -16.21 -8.35 -16.92
C HIS A 732 -16.91 -9.62 -16.44
N ILE A 733 -16.42 -10.22 -15.36
CA ILE A 733 -16.97 -11.44 -14.79
C ILE A 733 -17.40 -11.13 -13.35
N GLN A 734 -18.69 -11.19 -13.11
CA GLN A 734 -19.27 -10.98 -11.79
C GLN A 734 -19.63 -12.31 -11.14
N GLU A 735 -19.42 -12.39 -9.83
CA GLU A 735 -19.80 -13.53 -9.00
C GLU A 735 -21.03 -13.13 -8.17
N PHE A 736 -22.10 -13.91 -8.30
CA PHE A 736 -23.29 -13.78 -7.48
C PHE A 736 -23.43 -15.01 -6.60
N GLU A 737 -23.59 -14.81 -5.29
CA GLU A 737 -23.76 -15.89 -4.34
C GLU A 737 -25.14 -15.89 -3.69
N VAL A 738 -25.64 -17.08 -3.39
CA VAL A 738 -26.82 -17.29 -2.56
C VAL A 738 -26.57 -18.41 -1.57
N ARG A 739 -26.98 -18.17 -0.32
CA ARG A 739 -26.86 -19.10 0.80
C ARG A 739 -28.25 -19.60 1.18
N ALA A 740 -28.33 -20.89 1.48
CA ALA A 740 -29.48 -21.54 2.12
C ALA A 740 -29.14 -21.77 3.59
N GLU A 741 -29.82 -21.05 4.48
CA GLU A 741 -29.51 -21.00 5.91
C GLU A 741 -30.57 -21.67 6.77
N GLU A 742 -30.17 -22.10 7.96
CA GLU A 742 -31.08 -22.58 8.99
C GLU A 742 -31.76 -21.39 9.68
N THR A 743 -33.07 -21.21 9.47
CA THR A 743 -33.85 -20.16 10.15
C THR A 743 -34.64 -20.72 11.32
N LYS A 744 -35.10 -19.84 12.22
CA LYS A 744 -35.98 -20.24 13.34
C LYS A 744 -37.30 -20.87 12.89
N LEU A 745 -37.77 -20.57 11.69
CA LEU A 745 -39.03 -21.07 11.14
C LEU A 745 -38.85 -22.34 10.29
N GLY A 746 -37.60 -22.77 10.08
CA GLY A 746 -37.23 -23.89 9.23
C GLY A 746 -36.05 -23.55 8.30
N PRO A 747 -35.49 -24.53 7.60
CA PRO A 747 -34.41 -24.32 6.65
C PRO A 747 -34.90 -23.53 5.43
N GLU A 748 -34.06 -22.65 4.90
CA GLU A 748 -34.22 -22.16 3.53
C GLU A 748 -33.80 -23.25 2.53
N GLU A 749 -34.48 -23.30 1.39
CA GLU A 749 -34.22 -24.33 0.38
C GLU A 749 -33.94 -23.71 -1.00
N ILE A 750 -32.94 -24.26 -1.69
CA ILE A 750 -32.67 -23.99 -3.10
C ILE A 750 -33.44 -25.03 -3.91
N THR A 751 -34.39 -24.57 -4.72
CA THR A 751 -35.34 -25.45 -5.42
C THR A 751 -35.88 -24.82 -6.70
N ALA A 752 -36.30 -25.66 -7.65
CA ALA A 752 -37.01 -25.27 -8.86
C ALA A 752 -38.50 -24.93 -8.60
N ASP A 753 -39.09 -25.38 -7.49
CA ASP A 753 -40.50 -25.08 -7.14
C ASP A 753 -40.63 -23.70 -6.48
N ILE A 754 -40.56 -22.66 -7.31
CA ILE A 754 -40.51 -21.27 -6.85
C ILE A 754 -41.85 -20.57 -7.16
N PRO A 755 -42.49 -19.90 -6.18
CA PRO A 755 -43.69 -19.13 -6.44
C PRO A 755 -43.44 -17.92 -7.34
N ASN A 756 -44.39 -17.65 -8.25
CA ASN A 756 -44.46 -16.43 -9.06
C ASN A 756 -43.23 -16.19 -9.96
N VAL A 757 -42.63 -17.25 -10.49
CA VAL A 757 -41.54 -17.17 -11.48
C VAL A 757 -42.09 -17.28 -12.91
N SER A 758 -41.48 -16.56 -13.85
CA SER A 758 -41.91 -16.58 -15.25
C SER A 758 -41.64 -17.96 -15.88
N LYS A 759 -42.45 -18.34 -16.88
CA LYS A 759 -42.21 -19.58 -17.64
C LYS A 759 -40.87 -19.56 -18.41
N GLU A 760 -40.39 -18.38 -18.79
CA GLU A 760 -39.09 -18.19 -19.45
C GLU A 760 -37.94 -18.50 -18.48
N ASP A 761 -37.98 -17.95 -17.27
CA ASP A 761 -36.97 -18.20 -16.23
C ASP A 761 -36.96 -19.68 -15.82
N LEU A 762 -38.13 -20.29 -15.58
CA LEU A 762 -38.23 -21.71 -15.23
C LEU A 762 -37.62 -22.65 -16.28
N ARG A 763 -37.67 -22.27 -17.57
CA ARG A 763 -37.02 -23.05 -18.64
C ARG A 763 -35.50 -23.01 -18.56
N ASN A 764 -34.93 -21.93 -18.02
CA ASN A 764 -33.49 -21.74 -17.93
C ASN A 764 -32.88 -22.35 -16.66
N LEU A 765 -33.70 -22.66 -15.65
CA LEU A 765 -33.28 -23.34 -14.43
C LEU A 765 -33.23 -24.86 -14.62
N ASP A 766 -32.25 -25.49 -13.98
CA ASP A 766 -32.12 -26.94 -13.84
C ASP A 766 -33.11 -27.53 -12.82
N GLU A 767 -33.02 -28.83 -12.57
CA GLU A 767 -33.89 -29.55 -11.63
C GLU A 767 -33.73 -29.09 -10.17
N HIS A 768 -32.62 -28.44 -9.82
CA HIS A 768 -32.36 -27.88 -8.51
C HIS A 768 -32.76 -26.40 -8.41
N GLY A 769 -33.27 -25.80 -9.49
CA GLY A 769 -33.63 -24.39 -9.54
C GLY A 769 -32.43 -23.48 -9.79
N ILE A 770 -31.32 -23.98 -10.33
CA ILE A 770 -30.11 -23.21 -10.62
C ILE A 770 -30.00 -22.96 -12.13
N VAL A 771 -29.61 -21.75 -12.53
CA VAL A 771 -29.47 -21.39 -13.94
C VAL A 771 -28.42 -22.25 -14.65
N ARG A 772 -28.72 -22.68 -15.88
CA ARG A 772 -27.78 -23.48 -16.69
C ARG A 772 -26.62 -22.63 -17.21
N VAL A 773 -25.44 -23.24 -17.28
CA VAL A 773 -24.26 -22.64 -17.93
C VAL A 773 -24.54 -22.46 -19.42
N GLY A 774 -24.16 -21.30 -19.97
CA GLY A 774 -24.44 -20.89 -21.35
C GLY A 774 -25.74 -20.10 -21.52
N THR A 775 -26.57 -20.00 -20.49
CA THR A 775 -27.79 -19.18 -20.55
C THR A 775 -27.45 -17.69 -20.64
N GLU A 776 -28.11 -17.01 -21.58
CA GLU A 776 -28.09 -15.55 -21.65
C GLU A 776 -29.13 -14.97 -20.69
N VAL A 777 -28.70 -14.06 -19.82
CA VAL A 777 -29.48 -13.46 -18.73
C VAL A 777 -29.59 -11.95 -18.92
N LYS A 778 -30.73 -11.40 -18.49
CA LYS A 778 -31.04 -9.96 -18.51
C LYS A 778 -31.43 -9.51 -17.11
N THR A 779 -31.57 -8.19 -16.91
CA THR A 779 -32.04 -7.61 -15.64
C THR A 779 -33.29 -8.32 -15.14
N GLY A 780 -33.24 -8.82 -13.90
CA GLY A 780 -34.37 -9.49 -13.24
C GLY A 780 -34.52 -10.98 -13.53
N THR A 781 -33.75 -11.57 -14.44
CA THR A 781 -33.74 -13.02 -14.68
C THR A 781 -33.37 -13.77 -13.41
N THR A 782 -34.11 -14.82 -13.07
CA THR A 782 -33.82 -15.67 -11.92
C THR A 782 -32.55 -16.50 -12.17
N LEU A 783 -31.53 -16.33 -11.32
CA LEU A 783 -30.27 -17.07 -11.39
C LEU A 783 -30.32 -18.33 -10.51
N VAL A 784 -30.86 -18.21 -9.30
CA VAL A 784 -31.02 -19.33 -8.38
C VAL A 784 -32.33 -19.20 -7.64
N GLY A 785 -33.15 -20.23 -7.74
CA GLY A 785 -34.38 -20.41 -7.00
C GLY A 785 -34.11 -20.60 -5.53
N LYS A 786 -34.65 -19.71 -4.69
CA LYS A 786 -34.61 -19.85 -3.23
C LYS A 786 -35.97 -19.54 -2.62
N ILE A 787 -36.36 -20.39 -1.66
CA ILE A 787 -37.54 -20.20 -0.85
C ILE A 787 -37.17 -20.10 0.63
N THR A 788 -37.82 -19.17 1.34
CA THR A 788 -37.65 -18.97 2.79
C THR A 788 -38.98 -19.26 3.49
N PRO A 789 -39.00 -20.09 4.56
CA PRO A 789 -40.20 -20.31 5.36
C PRO A 789 -40.77 -19.00 5.91
N LYS A 790 -42.08 -18.82 5.80
CA LYS A 790 -42.81 -17.64 6.28
C LYS A 790 -43.81 -18.07 7.35
N GLY A 791 -43.82 -17.34 8.48
CA GLY A 791 -44.86 -17.50 9.50
C GLY A 791 -46.24 -17.10 8.97
N GLU A 792 -47.28 -17.71 9.49
CA GLU A 792 -48.66 -17.34 9.17
C GLU A 792 -48.94 -15.93 9.71
N ALA A 793 -49.18 -14.98 8.80
CA ALA A 793 -49.71 -13.67 9.15
C ALA A 793 -51.19 -13.64 8.81
N GLU A 794 -52.02 -13.09 9.70
CA GLU A 794 -53.45 -12.91 9.40
C GLU A 794 -53.61 -12.01 8.17
N PRO A 795 -54.25 -12.50 7.08
CA PRO A 795 -54.49 -11.68 5.90
C PRO A 795 -55.51 -10.58 6.22
N THR A 796 -55.39 -9.43 5.57
CA THR A 796 -56.41 -8.38 5.69
C THR A 796 -57.77 -8.88 5.15
N PRO A 797 -58.91 -8.30 5.55
CA PRO A 797 -60.23 -8.70 5.05
C PRO A 797 -60.30 -8.72 3.51
N GLU A 798 -59.67 -7.76 2.84
CA GLU A 798 -59.60 -7.66 1.38
C GLU A 798 -58.81 -8.82 0.77
N GLU A 799 -57.64 -9.15 1.33
CA GLU A 799 -56.86 -10.32 0.90
C GLU A 799 -57.62 -11.62 1.13
N ARG A 800 -58.36 -11.72 2.24
CA ARG A 800 -59.17 -12.90 2.57
C ARG A 800 -60.29 -13.11 1.55
N ILE A 801 -60.98 -12.03 1.17
CA ILE A 801 -62.01 -12.06 0.12
C ILE A 801 -61.38 -12.42 -1.23
N PHE A 802 -60.29 -11.75 -1.62
CA PHE A 802 -59.59 -12.02 -2.87
C PHE A 802 -59.19 -13.51 -3.00
N ARG A 803 -58.59 -14.07 -1.95
CA ARG A 803 -58.23 -15.49 -1.91
C ARG A 803 -59.45 -16.42 -1.97
N SER A 804 -60.55 -16.04 -1.33
CA SER A 804 -61.80 -16.83 -1.39
C SER A 804 -62.42 -16.88 -2.79
N ILE A 805 -62.26 -15.80 -3.57
CA ILE A 805 -62.75 -15.69 -4.95
C ILE A 805 -61.86 -16.48 -5.92
N PHE A 806 -60.53 -16.38 -5.78
CA PHE A 806 -59.57 -16.96 -6.73
C PHE A 806 -59.02 -18.34 -6.30
N GLY A 807 -59.38 -18.84 -5.13
CA GLY A 807 -58.97 -20.18 -4.64
C GLY A 807 -57.46 -20.31 -4.36
N GLU A 808 -56.74 -19.20 -4.20
CA GLU A 808 -55.30 -19.21 -3.93
C GLU A 808 -55.01 -19.69 -2.50
N LYS A 809 -54.35 -20.85 -2.36
CA LYS A 809 -53.92 -21.39 -1.07
C LYS A 809 -52.79 -20.55 -0.46
N MET A 810 -52.73 -20.47 0.87
CA MET A 810 -51.56 -19.94 1.57
C MET A 810 -50.34 -20.79 1.20
N ARG A 811 -49.33 -20.15 0.60
CA ARG A 811 -48.00 -20.75 0.47
C ARG A 811 -47.20 -20.36 1.71
N ASN A 812 -46.69 -21.37 2.41
CA ASN A 812 -45.89 -21.18 3.64
C ASN A 812 -44.47 -20.66 3.37
N PHE A 813 -44.17 -20.28 2.12
CA PHE A 813 -42.83 -19.92 1.68
C PHE A 813 -42.85 -18.60 0.90
N ARG A 814 -41.83 -17.78 1.13
CA ARG A 814 -41.54 -16.56 0.39
C ARG A 814 -40.48 -16.85 -0.66
N ASN A 815 -40.68 -16.37 -1.89
CA ASN A 815 -39.63 -16.34 -2.91
C ASN A 815 -38.54 -15.34 -2.50
N THR A 816 -37.34 -15.85 -2.22
CA THR A 816 -36.13 -15.09 -1.90
C THR A 816 -35.00 -15.42 -2.89
N SER A 817 -35.39 -15.81 -4.11
CA SER A 817 -34.49 -16.20 -5.19
C SER A 817 -33.50 -15.11 -5.55
N LEU A 818 -32.29 -15.53 -5.90
CA LEU A 818 -31.27 -14.67 -6.46
C LEU A 818 -31.66 -14.30 -7.89
N LYS A 819 -31.78 -13.01 -8.16
CA LYS A 819 -32.08 -12.46 -9.48
C LYS A 819 -30.92 -11.63 -9.99
N MET A 820 -30.75 -11.61 -11.31
CA MET A 820 -29.75 -10.80 -11.97
C MET A 820 -30.01 -9.31 -11.65
N PRO A 821 -29.02 -8.59 -11.09
CA PRO A 821 -29.19 -7.16 -10.81
C PRO A 821 -29.34 -6.35 -12.11
N PRO A 822 -29.70 -5.06 -12.02
CA PRO A 822 -29.77 -4.19 -13.18
C PRO A 822 -28.44 -4.12 -13.95
N ILE A 823 -28.47 -4.56 -15.21
CA ILE A 823 -27.36 -4.50 -16.16
C ILE A 823 -27.78 -3.84 -17.47
N THR A 824 -26.81 -3.30 -18.22
CA THR A 824 -27.00 -2.82 -19.59
C THR A 824 -26.83 -3.97 -20.59
N GLY A 825 -27.84 -4.20 -21.42
CA GLY A 825 -27.83 -5.29 -22.41
C GLY A 825 -28.02 -6.67 -21.75
N THR A 826 -27.23 -7.65 -22.20
CA THR A 826 -27.31 -9.04 -21.74
C THR A 826 -25.96 -9.54 -21.26
N ALA A 827 -25.97 -10.62 -20.48
CA ALA A 827 -24.78 -11.28 -19.98
C ALA A 827 -24.94 -12.80 -20.05
N THR A 828 -23.85 -13.55 -19.99
CA THR A 828 -23.87 -15.01 -20.16
C THR A 828 -23.39 -15.71 -18.89
N VAL A 829 -24.12 -16.71 -18.43
CA VAL A 829 -23.66 -17.57 -17.33
C VAL A 829 -22.52 -18.44 -17.82
N ILE A 830 -21.33 -18.31 -17.23
CA ILE A 830 -20.13 -19.04 -17.67
C ILE A 830 -19.76 -20.19 -16.73
N ARG A 831 -20.15 -20.11 -15.45
CA ARG A 831 -19.82 -21.13 -14.45
C ARG A 831 -20.83 -21.07 -13.30
N VAL A 832 -21.13 -22.24 -12.75
CA VAL A 832 -21.91 -22.41 -11.52
C VAL A 832 -21.11 -23.30 -10.59
N LYS A 833 -20.99 -22.90 -9.33
CA LYS A 833 -20.36 -23.67 -8.26
C LYS A 833 -21.38 -23.89 -7.15
N ARG A 834 -21.62 -25.15 -6.79
CA ARG A 834 -22.50 -25.57 -5.70
C ARG A 834 -21.65 -26.25 -4.64
N LEU A 835 -21.74 -25.78 -3.41
CA LEU A 835 -21.15 -26.39 -2.23
C LEU A 835 -22.27 -26.80 -1.28
N SER A 836 -22.16 -28.01 -0.71
CA SER A 836 -23.15 -28.54 0.21
C SER A 836 -22.48 -29.18 1.42
N ARG A 837 -22.97 -28.85 2.62
CA ARG A 837 -22.50 -29.49 3.85
C ARG A 837 -22.75 -31.01 3.81
N ALA A 838 -23.82 -31.46 3.16
CA ALA A 838 -24.12 -32.88 3.01
C ALA A 838 -23.11 -33.60 2.11
N ALA A 839 -22.47 -32.89 1.18
CA ALA A 839 -21.41 -33.42 0.32
C ALA A 839 -20.02 -33.41 0.98
N GLY A 840 -19.92 -32.89 2.21
CA GLY A 840 -18.66 -32.79 2.96
C GLY A 840 -17.88 -31.49 2.72
N ASP A 841 -18.48 -30.50 2.04
CA ASP A 841 -17.85 -29.19 1.84
C ASP A 841 -17.80 -28.37 3.14
N GLU A 842 -16.70 -27.65 3.34
CA GLU A 842 -16.55 -26.74 4.47
C GLU A 842 -17.36 -25.45 4.25
N LEU A 843 -18.48 -25.31 4.97
CA LEU A 843 -19.37 -24.13 4.93
C LEU A 843 -19.51 -23.47 6.31
N GLU A 844 -19.75 -22.16 6.30
CA GLU A 844 -20.02 -21.37 7.52
C GLU A 844 -21.15 -21.99 8.37
N ALA A 845 -21.03 -21.86 9.71
CA ALA A 845 -22.01 -22.41 10.63
C ALA A 845 -23.42 -21.85 10.34
N GLY A 846 -24.41 -22.75 10.21
CA GLY A 846 -25.79 -22.38 9.86
C GLY A 846 -26.10 -22.33 8.35
N VAL A 847 -25.09 -22.37 7.47
CA VAL A 847 -25.29 -22.50 6.02
C VAL A 847 -25.29 -23.98 5.62
N ASN A 848 -26.34 -24.43 4.93
CA ASN A 848 -26.47 -25.82 4.48
C ASN A 848 -26.00 -25.99 3.03
N GLU A 849 -26.36 -25.06 2.16
CA GLU A 849 -25.93 -25.01 0.76
C GLU A 849 -25.50 -23.58 0.36
N LEU A 850 -24.47 -23.50 -0.48
CA LEU A 850 -23.99 -22.27 -1.11
C LEU A 850 -23.92 -22.47 -2.61
N VAL A 851 -24.58 -21.61 -3.37
CA VAL A 851 -24.50 -21.58 -4.83
C VAL A 851 -23.90 -20.27 -5.28
N LYS A 852 -22.85 -20.35 -6.10
CA LYS A 852 -22.19 -19.23 -6.75
C LYS A 852 -22.39 -19.31 -8.27
N VAL A 853 -22.84 -18.22 -8.86
CA VAL A 853 -23.08 -18.08 -10.30
C VAL A 853 -22.14 -17.02 -10.85
N TYR A 854 -21.31 -17.41 -11.82
CA TYR A 854 -20.39 -16.52 -12.52
C TYR A 854 -21.01 -16.10 -13.84
N VAL A 855 -21.13 -14.78 -14.03
CA VAL A 855 -21.77 -14.18 -15.19
C VAL A 855 -20.76 -13.29 -15.90
N ALA A 856 -20.50 -13.58 -17.17
CA ALA A 856 -19.64 -12.76 -18.02
C ALA A 856 -20.46 -11.75 -18.82
N GLN A 857 -20.05 -10.50 -18.77
CA GLN A 857 -20.66 -9.42 -19.54
C GLN A 857 -19.60 -8.72 -20.38
N ARG A 858 -19.91 -8.56 -21.67
CA ARG A 858 -19.10 -7.77 -22.58
C ARG A 858 -19.48 -6.29 -22.47
N ARG A 859 -18.51 -5.44 -22.13
CA ARG A 859 -18.69 -3.99 -21.98
C ARG A 859 -18.13 -3.29 -23.21
N ARG A 860 -19.03 -2.93 -24.12
CA ARG A 860 -18.71 -2.09 -25.28
C ARG A 860 -18.38 -0.67 -24.84
N ILE A 861 -17.50 -0.01 -25.58
CA ILE A 861 -17.22 1.40 -25.36
C ILE A 861 -18.47 2.25 -25.64
N ALA A 862 -18.76 3.20 -24.75
CA ALA A 862 -19.95 4.03 -24.82
C ALA A 862 -19.68 5.48 -24.40
N VAL A 863 -20.61 6.38 -24.74
CA VAL A 863 -20.61 7.75 -24.23
C VAL A 863 -20.65 7.73 -22.70
N GLY A 864 -19.79 8.55 -22.09
CA GLY A 864 -19.59 8.61 -20.64
C GLY A 864 -18.44 7.73 -20.13
N ASP A 865 -17.93 6.78 -20.92
CA ASP A 865 -16.75 6.01 -20.54
C ASP A 865 -15.50 6.90 -20.52
N LYS A 866 -14.55 6.54 -19.67
CA LYS A 866 -13.32 7.31 -19.48
C LYS A 866 -12.13 6.66 -20.16
N LEU A 867 -11.47 7.44 -21.01
CA LEU A 867 -10.19 7.09 -21.64
C LEU A 867 -9.06 7.93 -21.04
N ALA A 868 -7.83 7.42 -21.15
CA ALA A 868 -6.64 8.16 -20.75
C ALA A 868 -5.41 7.76 -21.59
N GLY A 869 -4.48 8.69 -21.74
CA GLY A 869 -3.12 8.37 -22.18
C GLY A 869 -2.19 8.14 -20.99
N ARG A 870 -0.91 7.86 -21.28
CA ARG A 870 0.12 7.63 -20.25
C ARG A 870 0.64 8.92 -19.61
N HIS A 871 0.31 10.08 -20.17
CA HIS A 871 0.82 11.40 -19.82
C HIS A 871 -0.11 12.19 -18.88
N GLY A 872 -0.98 11.50 -18.13
CA GLY A 872 -1.97 12.12 -17.24
C GLY A 872 -3.09 12.89 -17.95
N ASN A 873 -3.18 12.77 -19.28
CA ASN A 873 -4.33 13.20 -20.07
C ASN A 873 -5.46 12.19 -19.89
N LYS A 874 -6.61 12.66 -19.41
CA LYS A 874 -7.83 11.87 -19.23
C LYS A 874 -8.97 12.57 -19.94
N GLY A 875 -9.95 11.80 -20.39
CA GLY A 875 -11.16 12.38 -20.90
C GLY A 875 -12.33 11.44 -20.93
N VAL A 876 -13.52 12.03 -21.00
CA VAL A 876 -14.79 11.30 -21.04
C VAL A 876 -15.31 11.36 -22.46
N ILE A 877 -15.73 10.22 -23.00
CA ILE A 877 -16.29 10.17 -24.36
C ILE A 877 -17.61 10.95 -24.35
N ALA A 878 -17.66 12.06 -25.08
CA ALA A 878 -18.87 12.88 -25.19
C ALA A 878 -19.69 12.50 -26.42
N LYS A 879 -19.03 12.12 -27.51
CA LYS A 879 -19.70 11.73 -28.76
C LYS A 879 -18.93 10.62 -29.47
N ILE A 880 -19.70 9.68 -30.02
CA ILE A 880 -19.23 8.70 -30.99
C ILE A 880 -19.74 9.17 -32.35
N LEU A 881 -18.85 9.45 -33.29
CA LEU A 881 -19.18 9.96 -34.62
C LEU A 881 -19.09 8.86 -35.68
N PRO A 882 -19.97 8.87 -36.70
CA PRO A 882 -19.78 8.06 -37.89
C PRO A 882 -18.39 8.27 -38.50
N GLU A 883 -17.85 7.24 -39.13
CA GLU A 883 -16.49 7.26 -39.69
C GLU A 883 -16.33 8.33 -40.78
N GLU A 884 -17.37 8.54 -41.58
CA GLU A 884 -17.46 9.56 -42.63
C GLU A 884 -17.49 11.00 -42.11
N ASP A 885 -17.94 11.21 -40.86
CA ASP A 885 -18.02 12.53 -40.23
C ASP A 885 -16.72 12.93 -39.53
N MET A 886 -15.81 11.97 -39.35
CA MET A 886 -14.51 12.22 -38.70
C MET A 886 -13.62 13.05 -39.63
N PRO A 887 -12.82 13.98 -39.09
CA PRO A 887 -11.73 14.56 -39.85
C PRO A 887 -10.83 13.46 -40.42
N PHE A 888 -10.36 13.63 -41.65
CA PHE A 888 -9.54 12.63 -42.33
C PHE A 888 -8.25 13.23 -42.90
N LEU A 889 -7.24 12.38 -43.00
CA LEU A 889 -5.93 12.66 -43.59
C LEU A 889 -6.04 12.93 -45.10
N PRO A 890 -5.03 13.56 -45.73
CA PRO A 890 -5.03 13.80 -47.18
C PRO A 890 -5.22 12.55 -48.05
N ASP A 891 -4.87 11.37 -47.54
CA ASP A 891 -5.02 10.07 -48.21
C ASP A 891 -6.42 9.43 -48.02
N GLY A 892 -7.32 10.07 -47.29
CA GLY A 892 -8.67 9.58 -47.00
C GLY A 892 -8.81 8.84 -45.67
N THR A 893 -7.72 8.62 -44.91
CA THR A 893 -7.78 7.88 -43.64
C THR A 893 -8.45 8.71 -42.54
N PRO A 894 -9.59 8.27 -41.97
CA PRO A 894 -10.27 8.99 -40.89
C PRO A 894 -9.50 8.88 -39.56
N LEU A 895 -9.59 9.92 -38.73
CA LEU A 895 -9.08 9.87 -37.35
C LEU A 895 -9.89 8.90 -36.49
N ASP A 896 -9.24 8.30 -35.49
CA ASP A 896 -9.91 7.48 -34.48
C ASP A 896 -10.44 8.32 -33.32
N VAL A 897 -9.65 9.29 -32.89
CA VAL A 897 -9.93 10.10 -31.69
C VAL A 897 -9.56 11.55 -31.95
N VAL A 898 -10.42 12.46 -31.50
CA VAL A 898 -10.15 13.91 -31.53
C VAL A 898 -10.03 14.43 -30.11
N LEU A 899 -8.87 15.03 -29.81
CA LEU A 899 -8.53 15.61 -28.51
C LEU A 899 -8.46 17.13 -28.58
N ASN A 900 -8.70 17.78 -27.44
CA ASN A 900 -8.63 19.23 -27.32
C ASN A 900 -7.17 19.69 -27.15
N PRO A 901 -6.64 20.55 -28.03
CA PRO A 901 -5.27 21.05 -27.91
C PRO A 901 -5.06 21.95 -26.68
N LEU A 902 -6.11 22.60 -26.16
CA LEU A 902 -6.01 23.53 -25.02
C LEU A 902 -5.66 22.82 -23.70
N GLY A 903 -5.91 21.51 -23.64
CA GLY A 903 -5.58 20.69 -22.48
C GLY A 903 -4.08 20.42 -22.31
N VAL A 904 -3.24 20.68 -23.32
CA VAL A 904 -1.80 20.37 -23.27
C VAL A 904 -1.01 21.49 -22.59
N PRO A 905 -1.09 22.78 -22.99
CA PRO A 905 -0.28 23.84 -22.39
C PRO A 905 -0.63 24.10 -20.93
N SER A 906 -1.93 24.03 -20.58
CA SER A 906 -2.42 24.27 -19.21
C SER A 906 -1.95 23.21 -18.21
N ARG A 907 -1.58 22.02 -18.70
CA ARG A 907 -1.18 20.86 -17.88
C ARG A 907 0.30 20.53 -17.99
N MET A 908 1.01 21.15 -18.94
CA MET A 908 2.44 20.95 -19.18
C MET A 908 2.81 19.46 -19.34
N ASN A 909 2.01 18.70 -20.09
CA ASN A 909 2.29 17.30 -20.46
C ASN A 909 2.60 17.17 -21.95
N LEU A 910 3.74 17.74 -22.36
CA LEU A 910 4.18 17.77 -23.76
C LEU A 910 4.63 16.38 -24.25
N GLY A 911 4.96 15.45 -23.35
CA GLY A 911 5.33 14.08 -23.71
C GLY A 911 4.32 13.40 -24.61
N GLN A 912 3.03 13.73 -24.45
CA GLN A 912 1.93 13.19 -25.26
C GLN A 912 2.01 13.61 -26.74
N ILE A 913 2.55 14.80 -27.03
CA ILE A 913 2.74 15.28 -28.41
C ILE A 913 3.95 14.56 -29.04
N PHE A 914 5.03 14.38 -28.28
CA PHE A 914 6.18 13.60 -28.72
C PHE A 914 5.80 12.14 -28.99
N GLU A 915 5.01 11.52 -28.11
CA GLU A 915 4.47 10.18 -28.31
C GLU A 915 3.64 10.10 -29.59
N THR A 916 2.78 11.07 -29.84
CA THR A 916 1.93 11.14 -31.06
C THR A 916 2.79 11.18 -32.33
N ASN A 917 3.80 12.05 -32.38
CA ASN A 917 4.68 12.20 -33.54
C ASN A 917 5.57 10.96 -33.76
N LEU A 918 6.22 10.46 -32.70
CA LEU A 918 7.09 9.29 -32.79
C LEU A 918 6.28 8.02 -33.11
N GLY A 919 5.08 7.89 -32.54
CA GLY A 919 4.18 6.79 -32.86
C GLY A 919 3.73 6.82 -34.31
N TRP A 920 3.51 8.01 -34.88
CA TRP A 920 3.18 8.13 -36.30
C TRP A 920 4.34 7.71 -37.20
N LEU A 921 5.55 8.21 -36.91
CA LEU A 921 6.78 7.83 -37.61
C LEU A 921 6.98 6.30 -37.60
N ALA A 922 6.90 5.70 -36.40
CA ALA A 922 7.07 4.26 -36.22
C ALA A 922 6.00 3.45 -36.97
N THR A 923 4.76 3.93 -36.99
CA THR A 923 3.66 3.29 -37.73
C THR A 923 3.88 3.34 -39.24
N LEU A 924 4.29 4.49 -39.79
CA LEU A 924 4.57 4.63 -41.23
C LEU A 924 5.72 3.71 -41.68
N ARG A 925 6.68 3.44 -40.80
CA ARG A 925 7.80 2.52 -41.06
C ARG A 925 7.50 1.04 -40.75
N GLY A 926 6.39 0.76 -40.09
CA GLY A 926 6.06 -0.60 -39.63
C GLY A 926 7.01 -1.13 -38.55
N GLU A 927 7.55 -0.24 -37.70
CA GLU A 927 8.48 -0.60 -36.63
C GLU A 927 7.89 -0.31 -35.23
N LYS A 928 8.42 -0.98 -34.20
CA LYS A 928 8.21 -0.59 -32.79
C LYS A 928 9.47 0.13 -32.31
N VAL A 929 9.30 1.12 -31.45
CA VAL A 929 10.40 1.95 -30.95
C VAL A 929 10.47 1.92 -29.43
N GLU A 930 11.66 2.20 -28.90
CA GLU A 930 11.96 2.34 -27.49
C GLU A 930 12.59 3.70 -27.22
N THR A 931 11.94 4.49 -26.36
CA THR A 931 12.41 5.78 -25.87
C THR A 931 12.50 5.71 -24.33
N PRO A 932 13.68 5.37 -23.78
CA PRO A 932 13.88 5.26 -22.34
C PRO A 932 13.64 6.59 -21.61
N VAL A 933 13.17 6.49 -20.36
CA VAL A 933 12.92 7.65 -19.50
C VAL A 933 14.20 8.46 -19.25
N PHE A 934 14.14 9.78 -19.42
CA PHE A 934 15.27 10.73 -19.29
C PHE A 934 16.43 10.53 -20.27
N ASP A 935 16.28 9.62 -21.24
CA ASP A 935 17.26 9.36 -22.31
C ASP A 935 16.50 8.99 -23.60
N GLY A 936 15.47 9.78 -23.91
CA GLY A 936 14.59 9.53 -25.04
C GLY A 936 15.08 10.05 -26.39
N ALA A 937 14.25 9.81 -27.40
CA ALA A 937 14.39 10.39 -28.74
C ALA A 937 14.33 11.94 -28.68
N ARG A 938 15.20 12.63 -29.43
CA ARG A 938 15.19 14.10 -29.50
C ARG A 938 14.16 14.58 -30.51
N GLU A 939 13.65 15.79 -30.31
CA GLU A 939 12.69 16.45 -31.20
C GLU A 939 13.19 16.49 -32.65
N GLU A 940 14.43 16.90 -32.88
CA GLU A 940 15.01 17.02 -34.23
C GLU A 940 15.11 15.65 -34.94
N GLU A 941 15.45 14.60 -34.20
CA GLU A 941 15.51 13.22 -34.71
C GLU A 941 14.11 12.77 -35.16
N ILE A 942 13.08 13.01 -34.33
CA ILE A 942 11.69 12.64 -34.62
C ILE A 942 11.16 13.43 -35.81
N LEU A 943 11.25 14.77 -35.79
CA LEU A 943 10.61 15.63 -36.78
C LEU A 943 11.28 15.54 -38.16
N SER A 944 12.61 15.39 -38.21
CA SER A 944 13.31 15.22 -39.48
C SER A 944 12.94 13.91 -40.17
N GLU A 945 12.94 12.80 -39.45
CA GLU A 945 12.56 11.48 -39.98
C GLU A 945 11.07 11.41 -40.30
N LEU A 946 10.20 11.97 -39.46
CA LEU A 946 8.76 12.01 -39.70
C LEU A 946 8.43 12.81 -40.95
N THR A 947 9.05 13.98 -41.15
CA THR A 947 8.79 14.80 -42.34
C THR A 947 9.11 14.03 -43.63
N GLN A 948 10.21 13.25 -43.64
CA GLN A 948 10.57 12.43 -44.80
C GLN A 948 9.53 11.35 -45.10
N GLU A 949 9.04 10.64 -44.08
CA GLU A 949 7.99 9.64 -44.28
C GLU A 949 6.65 10.27 -44.67
N LEU A 950 6.27 11.41 -44.09
CA LEU A 950 5.03 12.11 -44.47
C LEU A 950 5.02 12.51 -45.95
N VAL A 951 6.16 12.98 -46.48
CA VAL A 951 6.30 13.30 -47.92
C VAL A 951 6.20 12.04 -48.77
N LYS A 952 6.92 10.98 -48.38
CA LYS A 952 6.94 9.70 -49.09
C LYS A 952 5.55 9.04 -49.17
N HIS A 953 4.73 9.21 -48.13
CA HIS A 953 3.36 8.72 -48.06
C HIS A 953 2.32 9.70 -48.63
N GLY A 954 2.74 10.85 -49.18
CA GLY A 954 1.83 11.83 -49.80
C GLY A 954 0.93 12.58 -48.81
N LEU A 955 1.28 12.58 -47.53
CA LEU A 955 0.52 13.22 -46.45
C LEU A 955 0.94 14.68 -46.21
N ALA A 956 2.13 15.07 -46.67
CA ALA A 956 2.64 16.43 -46.59
C ALA A 956 3.45 16.79 -47.85
N ASP A 957 3.58 18.09 -48.12
CA ASP A 957 4.38 18.63 -49.23
C ASP A 957 5.85 18.87 -48.87
N GLY A 958 6.24 18.58 -47.62
CA GLY A 958 7.61 18.72 -47.11
C GLY A 958 8.02 20.15 -46.79
N THR A 959 7.13 21.14 -46.95
CA THR A 959 7.43 22.55 -46.65
C THR A 959 7.52 22.82 -45.15
N ARG A 960 6.84 22.02 -44.33
CA ARG A 960 6.80 22.12 -42.87
C ARG A 960 7.56 20.97 -42.23
N ARG A 961 8.28 21.27 -41.14
CA ARG A 961 9.00 20.30 -40.30
C ARG A 961 8.43 20.21 -38.89
N ASP A 962 7.14 20.50 -38.72
CA ASP A 962 6.48 20.58 -37.41
C ASP A 962 5.62 19.35 -37.08
N GLY A 963 5.64 18.31 -37.92
CA GLY A 963 4.88 17.07 -37.72
C GLY A 963 3.37 17.23 -37.90
N LYS A 964 2.91 18.36 -38.47
CA LYS A 964 1.48 18.65 -38.67
C LYS A 964 1.06 18.43 -40.11
N VAL A 965 -0.22 18.13 -40.32
CA VAL A 965 -0.83 17.97 -41.65
C VAL A 965 -2.12 18.78 -41.76
N ILE A 966 -2.51 19.09 -42.99
CA ILE A 966 -3.81 19.71 -43.27
C ILE A 966 -4.85 18.59 -43.36
N LEU A 967 -5.70 18.48 -42.35
CA LEU A 967 -6.85 17.58 -42.36
C LEU A 967 -7.94 18.10 -43.30
N ARG A 968 -8.88 17.22 -43.65
CA ARG A 968 -10.14 17.58 -44.30
C ARG A 968 -11.31 17.29 -43.38
N ASP A 969 -12.33 18.14 -43.44
CA ASP A 969 -13.58 17.95 -42.70
C ASP A 969 -14.38 16.80 -43.33
N GLY A 970 -14.78 15.81 -42.52
CA GLY A 970 -15.54 14.64 -42.97
C GLY A 970 -16.86 14.99 -43.67
N ARG A 971 -17.53 16.06 -43.23
CA ARG A 971 -18.88 16.41 -43.70
C ARG A 971 -18.86 17.23 -44.99
N THR A 972 -17.88 18.12 -45.14
CA THR A 972 -17.79 19.03 -46.30
C THR A 972 -16.72 18.62 -47.31
N GLY A 973 -15.72 17.84 -46.89
CA GLY A 973 -14.53 17.50 -47.67
C GLY A 973 -13.52 18.64 -47.80
N GLU A 974 -13.83 19.83 -47.25
CA GLU A 974 -12.96 21.00 -47.33
C GLU A 974 -11.72 20.85 -46.43
N PRO A 975 -10.54 21.31 -46.87
CA PRO A 975 -9.36 21.32 -46.02
C PRO A 975 -9.52 22.33 -44.86
N TYR A 976 -9.05 21.95 -43.67
CA TYR A 976 -8.97 22.88 -42.54
C TYR A 976 -7.99 24.02 -42.83
N LYS A 977 -8.31 25.21 -42.31
CA LYS A 977 -7.53 26.44 -42.56
C LYS A 977 -6.11 26.40 -41.96
N ALA A 978 -5.91 25.62 -40.91
CA ALA A 978 -4.65 25.51 -40.20
C ALA A 978 -4.25 24.02 -40.08
N PRO A 979 -2.95 23.71 -40.14
CA PRO A 979 -2.48 22.35 -39.99
C PRO A 979 -2.62 21.90 -38.53
N VAL A 980 -2.94 20.62 -38.37
CA VAL A 980 -3.29 19.96 -37.12
C VAL A 980 -2.20 18.96 -36.76
N THR A 981 -1.87 18.87 -35.48
CA THR A 981 -1.03 17.78 -34.97
C THR A 981 -1.83 16.49 -35.03
N VAL A 982 -1.34 15.53 -35.79
CA VAL A 982 -1.93 14.20 -35.97
C VAL A 982 -0.84 13.17 -35.71
N GLY A 983 -1.21 12.00 -35.24
CA GLY A 983 -0.30 10.87 -35.17
C GLY A 983 -0.85 9.75 -34.31
N VAL A 984 0.01 8.81 -33.93
CA VAL A 984 -0.42 7.59 -33.23
C VAL A 984 -0.05 7.69 -31.75
N MET A 985 -1.06 7.65 -30.88
CA MET A 985 -0.91 7.71 -29.43
C MET A 985 -1.40 6.40 -28.79
N TYR A 986 -0.78 6.00 -27.67
CA TYR A 986 -1.23 4.85 -26.90
C TYR A 986 -2.32 5.25 -25.89
N LEU A 987 -3.54 4.75 -26.08
CA LEU A 987 -4.69 5.07 -25.23
C LEU A 987 -5.19 3.85 -24.45
N LEU A 988 -5.66 4.13 -23.25
CA LEU A 988 -6.14 3.17 -22.25
C LEU A 988 -7.63 3.41 -21.99
N LYS A 989 -8.39 2.32 -21.84
CA LYS A 989 -9.74 2.36 -21.27
C LYS A 989 -9.64 2.14 -19.77
N LEU A 990 -10.20 3.04 -18.97
CA LEU A 990 -10.16 2.93 -17.51
C LEU A 990 -11.36 2.15 -16.97
N GLU A 991 -11.24 1.62 -15.75
CA GLU A 991 -12.33 0.93 -15.02
C GLU A 991 -13.55 1.81 -14.69
N HIS A 992 -13.46 3.11 -15.00
CA HIS A 992 -14.54 4.07 -14.86
C HIS A 992 -15.53 4.00 -16.04
N ILE A 993 -16.34 2.94 -16.06
CA ILE A 993 -17.36 2.66 -17.08
C ILE A 993 -18.68 3.36 -16.71
N ALA A 994 -19.30 4.03 -17.67
CA ALA A 994 -20.53 4.82 -17.45
C ALA A 994 -21.69 3.95 -16.93
N ALA A 995 -21.89 2.80 -17.56
CA ALA A 995 -22.96 1.85 -17.20
C ALA A 995 -22.90 1.43 -15.72
N ASP A 996 -21.71 1.37 -15.13
CA ASP A 996 -21.53 0.96 -13.74
C ASP A 996 -21.75 2.13 -12.77
N LYS A 997 -21.63 3.37 -13.23
CA LYS A 997 -21.82 4.59 -12.42
C LYS A 997 -23.25 5.13 -12.44
N ILE A 998 -24.02 4.84 -13.49
CA ILE A 998 -25.43 5.25 -13.54
C ILE A 998 -26.20 4.59 -12.39
N HIS A 999 -26.86 5.42 -11.60
CA HIS A 999 -27.72 5.01 -10.50
C HIS A 999 -28.90 5.97 -10.39
N ALA A 1000 -30.11 5.43 -10.35
CA ALA A 1000 -31.34 6.18 -10.19
C ALA A 1000 -32.24 5.45 -9.20
N ARG A 1001 -32.93 6.23 -8.36
CA ARG A 1001 -33.87 5.74 -7.36
C ARG A 1001 -35.11 6.62 -7.35
N SER A 1002 -36.28 6.01 -7.43
CA SER A 1002 -37.55 6.65 -7.10
C SER A 1002 -37.94 6.34 -5.66
N THR A 1003 -38.20 5.06 -5.37
CA THR A 1003 -38.43 4.51 -4.03
C THR A 1003 -37.50 3.33 -3.80
N GLY A 1004 -37.30 2.91 -2.55
CA GLY A 1004 -36.37 1.83 -2.24
C GLY A 1004 -36.40 1.47 -0.75
N PRO A 1005 -35.43 0.65 -0.29
CA PRO A 1005 -35.34 0.32 1.12
C PRO A 1005 -34.92 1.54 1.96
N TYR A 1006 -35.30 1.48 3.23
CA TYR A 1006 -35.06 2.50 4.25
C TYR A 1006 -34.35 1.88 5.45
N ALA A 1007 -33.55 2.68 6.14
CA ALA A 1007 -32.90 2.29 7.38
C ALA A 1007 -33.95 2.03 8.47
N LEU A 1008 -33.73 1.00 9.29
CA LEU A 1008 -34.67 0.62 10.33
C LEU A 1008 -34.84 1.70 11.40
N ILE A 1009 -33.72 2.31 11.82
CA ILE A 1009 -33.69 3.28 12.93
C ILE A 1009 -34.06 4.68 12.44
N THR A 1010 -33.29 5.23 11.49
CA THR A 1010 -33.45 6.62 11.04
C THR A 1010 -34.58 6.80 10.03
N GLN A 1011 -35.15 5.71 9.49
CA GLN A 1011 -36.16 5.74 8.42
C GLN A 1011 -35.73 6.46 7.14
N GLN A 1012 -34.45 6.79 7.00
CA GLN A 1012 -33.88 7.41 5.80
C GLN A 1012 -33.66 6.39 4.69
N PRO A 1013 -33.66 6.82 3.41
CA PRO A 1013 -33.15 6.01 2.31
C PRO A 1013 -31.80 5.35 2.65
N LEU A 1014 -31.66 4.05 2.38
CA LEU A 1014 -30.34 3.40 2.48
C LEU A 1014 -29.31 4.11 1.59
N GLY A 1015 -28.03 3.94 1.88
CA GLY A 1015 -26.93 4.52 1.09
C GLY A 1015 -26.38 3.55 0.05
N GLY A 1016 -25.99 4.07 -1.11
CA GLY A 1016 -25.21 3.33 -2.11
C GLY A 1016 -26.01 2.48 -3.10
N LYS A 1017 -25.43 2.28 -4.30
CA LYS A 1017 -26.06 1.59 -5.44
C LYS A 1017 -26.46 0.14 -5.12
N ALA A 1018 -25.62 -0.60 -4.40
CA ALA A 1018 -25.83 -2.01 -4.07
C ALA A 1018 -27.11 -2.25 -3.25
N GLN A 1019 -27.50 -1.28 -2.43
CA GLN A 1019 -28.72 -1.32 -1.61
C GLN A 1019 -29.89 -0.58 -2.26
N PHE A 1020 -29.76 -0.19 -3.54
CA PHE A 1020 -30.72 0.70 -4.21
C PHE A 1020 -30.97 2.00 -3.41
N GLY A 1021 -29.88 2.56 -2.89
CA GLY A 1021 -29.87 3.68 -1.96
C GLY A 1021 -30.17 5.05 -2.58
N GLY A 1022 -30.46 6.05 -1.75
CA GLY A 1022 -30.64 7.44 -2.17
C GLY A 1022 -29.31 8.19 -2.29
N GLN A 1023 -29.34 9.35 -2.96
CA GLN A 1023 -28.23 10.30 -2.89
C GLN A 1023 -28.26 11.03 -1.55
N ARG A 1024 -27.07 11.39 -1.05
CA ARG A 1024 -26.95 12.16 0.19
C ARG A 1024 -27.09 13.64 -0.15
N LEU A 1025 -28.11 14.30 0.41
CA LEU A 1025 -28.17 15.75 0.52
C LEU A 1025 -27.46 16.15 1.81
N GLY A 1026 -26.31 16.82 1.68
CA GLY A 1026 -25.50 17.27 2.81
C GLY A 1026 -25.80 18.71 3.21
N GLU A 1027 -25.04 19.19 4.19
CA GLU A 1027 -25.15 20.56 4.71
C GLU A 1027 -24.90 21.61 3.63
N MET A 1028 -23.91 21.40 2.75
CA MET A 1028 -23.58 22.35 1.69
C MET A 1028 -24.70 22.46 0.64
N GLU A 1029 -25.36 21.36 0.29
CA GLU A 1029 -26.49 21.39 -0.63
C GLU A 1029 -27.73 22.05 0.00
N VAL A 1030 -27.91 21.90 1.32
CA VAL A 1030 -28.95 22.62 2.07
C VAL A 1030 -28.71 24.12 2.00
N TRP A 1031 -27.49 24.60 2.28
CA TRP A 1031 -27.15 26.03 2.19
C TRP A 1031 -27.38 26.59 0.78
N ALA A 1032 -27.11 25.80 -0.25
CA ALA A 1032 -27.39 26.21 -1.63
C ALA A 1032 -28.90 26.47 -1.83
N LEU A 1033 -29.77 25.56 -1.36
CA LEU A 1033 -31.22 25.74 -1.45
C LEU A 1033 -31.73 26.92 -0.60
N GLU A 1034 -31.16 27.13 0.58
CA GLU A 1034 -31.47 28.27 1.44
C GLU A 1034 -31.10 29.60 0.74
N ALA A 1035 -29.94 29.67 0.09
CA ALA A 1035 -29.48 30.87 -0.61
C ALA A 1035 -30.41 31.27 -1.78
N TYR A 1036 -31.04 30.29 -2.44
CA TYR A 1036 -32.07 30.55 -3.46
C TYR A 1036 -33.45 30.89 -2.89
N GLY A 1037 -33.65 30.78 -1.57
CA GLY A 1037 -34.96 30.88 -0.94
C GLY A 1037 -35.91 29.73 -1.32
N ALA A 1038 -35.37 28.57 -1.73
CA ALA A 1038 -36.12 27.42 -2.20
C ALA A 1038 -36.70 26.59 -1.03
N ALA A 1039 -37.43 27.25 -0.12
CA ALA A 1039 -37.88 26.69 1.16
C ALA A 1039 -38.75 25.42 0.98
N SER A 1040 -39.70 25.42 0.03
CA SER A 1040 -40.57 24.26 -0.21
C SER A 1040 -39.79 23.04 -0.72
N LEU A 1041 -38.82 23.26 -1.60
CA LEU A 1041 -37.96 22.18 -2.13
C LEU A 1041 -37.08 21.61 -1.02
N LEU A 1042 -36.47 22.49 -0.22
CA LEU A 1042 -35.68 22.07 0.93
C LEU A 1042 -36.52 21.28 1.94
N GLN A 1043 -37.72 21.78 2.25
CA GLN A 1043 -38.64 21.10 3.15
C GLN A 1043 -39.00 19.71 2.62
N GLU A 1044 -39.31 19.58 1.33
CA GLU A 1044 -39.62 18.29 0.71
C GLU A 1044 -38.45 17.30 0.83
N MET A 1045 -37.22 17.76 0.52
CA MET A 1045 -36.01 16.94 0.58
C MET A 1045 -35.67 16.45 1.99
N LEU A 1046 -35.88 17.29 3.00
CA LEU A 1046 -35.61 16.95 4.41
C LEU A 1046 -36.71 16.11 5.07
N THR A 1047 -37.89 15.97 4.45
CA THR A 1047 -39.06 15.30 5.04
C THR A 1047 -39.58 14.15 4.17
N VAL A 1048 -40.54 14.42 3.28
CA VAL A 1048 -41.32 13.44 2.50
C VAL A 1048 -40.50 12.67 1.46
N LYS A 1049 -39.32 13.18 1.08
CA LYS A 1049 -38.34 12.45 0.24
C LYS A 1049 -37.29 11.68 1.08
N SER A 1050 -37.27 11.87 2.39
CA SER A 1050 -36.30 11.28 3.31
C SER A 1050 -36.99 10.41 4.37
N ASP A 1051 -37.19 10.93 5.58
CA ASP A 1051 -37.52 10.17 6.79
C ASP A 1051 -38.89 10.48 7.39
N ASP A 1052 -39.72 11.29 6.73
CA ASP A 1052 -41.16 11.35 7.06
C ASP A 1052 -41.86 10.10 6.52
N ALA A 1053 -41.96 9.08 7.39
CA ALA A 1053 -42.48 7.77 7.01
C ALA A 1053 -43.94 7.78 6.56
N LYS A 1054 -44.77 8.67 7.14
CA LYS A 1054 -46.18 8.80 6.76
C LYS A 1054 -46.31 9.67 5.53
N GLY A 1055 -45.64 10.82 5.52
CA GLY A 1055 -45.69 11.79 4.44
C GLY A 1055 -45.18 11.22 3.11
N ARG A 1056 -44.11 10.40 3.11
CA ARG A 1056 -43.61 9.76 1.87
C ARG A 1056 -44.63 8.81 1.22
N VAL A 1057 -45.40 8.07 2.02
CA VAL A 1057 -46.43 7.15 1.51
C VAL A 1057 -47.60 7.94 0.94
N GLN A 1058 -47.99 9.03 1.62
CA GLN A 1058 -49.03 9.93 1.13
C GLN A 1058 -48.58 10.63 -0.15
N LEU A 1059 -47.34 11.10 -0.22
CA LEU A 1059 -46.76 11.73 -1.41
C LEU A 1059 -46.80 10.77 -2.60
N TYR A 1060 -46.39 9.52 -2.40
CA TYR A 1060 -46.43 8.52 -3.47
C TYR A 1060 -47.86 8.28 -3.97
N LYS A 1061 -48.85 8.21 -3.08
CA LYS A 1061 -50.27 8.09 -3.46
C LYS A 1061 -50.77 9.34 -4.19
N ALA A 1062 -50.41 10.53 -3.73
CA ALA A 1062 -50.81 11.79 -4.35
C ALA A 1062 -50.27 11.89 -5.78
N ILE A 1063 -48.98 11.55 -6.00
CA ILE A 1063 -48.37 11.50 -7.33
C ILE A 1063 -49.12 10.54 -8.26
N LEU A 1064 -49.48 9.34 -7.79
CA LEU A 1064 -50.23 8.36 -8.60
C LEU A 1064 -51.65 8.82 -8.95
N ARG A 1065 -52.26 9.65 -8.11
CA ARG A 1065 -53.63 10.15 -8.31
C ARG A 1065 -53.67 11.52 -9.00
N GLY A 1066 -52.53 12.18 -9.17
CA GLY A 1066 -52.46 13.57 -9.61
C GLY A 1066 -53.07 14.55 -8.60
N GLU A 1067 -53.02 14.22 -7.31
CA GLU A 1067 -53.49 15.07 -6.21
C GLU A 1067 -52.37 15.99 -5.69
N ASP A 1068 -52.75 17.04 -4.96
CA ASP A 1068 -51.81 17.95 -4.31
C ASP A 1068 -50.90 17.24 -3.30
N PHE A 1069 -49.68 17.75 -3.14
CA PHE A 1069 -48.70 17.17 -2.24
C PHE A 1069 -49.15 17.29 -0.78
N PRO A 1070 -48.94 16.23 0.03
CA PRO A 1070 -49.29 16.28 1.44
C PRO A 1070 -48.46 17.32 2.17
N LYS A 1071 -49.02 17.88 3.25
CA LYS A 1071 -48.24 18.72 4.16
C LYS A 1071 -47.17 17.86 4.84
N PRO A 1072 -45.89 18.28 4.83
CA PRO A 1072 -44.82 17.57 5.51
C PRO A 1072 -45.07 17.40 7.01
N GLY A 1073 -44.74 16.22 7.53
CA GLY A 1073 -44.72 15.91 8.96
C GLY A 1073 -43.37 16.22 9.61
N ILE A 1074 -43.19 15.69 10.82
CA ILE A 1074 -41.93 15.78 11.58
C ILE A 1074 -40.98 14.66 11.10
N PRO A 1075 -39.72 14.97 10.73
CA PRO A 1075 -38.69 13.98 10.43
C PRO A 1075 -38.50 12.94 11.54
N GLU A 1076 -38.34 11.67 11.16
CA GLU A 1076 -38.05 10.63 12.15
C GLU A 1076 -36.70 10.85 12.83
N SER A 1077 -35.70 11.43 12.14
CA SER A 1077 -34.42 11.77 12.78
C SER A 1077 -34.57 12.74 13.95
N PHE A 1078 -35.52 13.68 13.88
CA PHE A 1078 -35.80 14.62 14.96
C PHE A 1078 -36.48 13.93 16.14
N ARG A 1079 -37.39 12.98 15.86
CA ARG A 1079 -38.03 12.15 16.90
C ARG A 1079 -37.03 11.26 17.63
N VAL A 1080 -36.08 10.68 16.90
CA VAL A 1080 -34.98 9.89 17.48
C VAL A 1080 -34.15 10.77 18.42
N LEU A 1081 -33.71 11.95 17.97
CA LEU A 1081 -32.98 12.91 18.81
C LEU A 1081 -33.76 13.27 20.08
N TRP A 1082 -35.06 13.53 19.95
CA TRP A 1082 -35.94 13.83 21.08
C TRP A 1082 -35.93 12.72 22.13
N ARG A 1083 -35.99 11.45 21.69
CA ARG A 1083 -35.91 10.28 22.57
C ARG A 1083 -34.53 10.09 23.17
N GLU A 1084 -33.46 10.34 22.43
CA GLU A 1084 -32.09 10.28 22.94
C GLU A 1084 -31.87 11.29 24.07
N LEU A 1085 -32.38 12.52 23.93
CA LEU A 1085 -32.36 13.52 25.00
C LEU A 1085 -33.15 13.06 26.23
N GLN A 1086 -34.33 12.45 26.04
CA GLN A 1086 -35.10 11.86 27.14
C GLN A 1086 -34.35 10.74 27.86
N CYS A 1087 -33.62 9.89 27.13
CA CYS A 1087 -32.81 8.82 27.72
C CYS A 1087 -31.63 9.35 28.55
N LEU A 1088 -31.14 10.55 28.26
CA LEU A 1088 -30.13 11.24 29.07
C LEU A 1088 -30.72 11.89 30.34
N GLY A 1089 -32.03 11.78 30.57
CA GLY A 1089 -32.73 12.40 31.70
C GLY A 1089 -33.13 13.86 31.47
N LEU A 1090 -33.06 14.35 30.22
CA LEU A 1090 -33.55 15.67 29.85
C LEU A 1090 -35.05 15.60 29.47
N ALA A 1091 -35.84 16.61 29.82
CA ALA A 1091 -37.26 16.68 29.48
C ALA A 1091 -37.53 17.81 28.47
N PRO A 1092 -37.17 17.63 27.17
CA PRO A 1092 -37.43 18.64 26.16
C PRO A 1092 -38.95 18.86 26.01
N LYS A 1093 -39.35 20.10 25.75
CA LYS A 1093 -40.75 20.52 25.52
C LYS A 1093 -40.82 21.43 24.30
N ALA A 1094 -41.82 21.21 23.45
CA ALA A 1094 -42.05 21.99 22.23
C ALA A 1094 -43.35 22.75 22.39
N TYR A 1095 -43.37 24.03 22.04
CA TYR A 1095 -44.56 24.87 22.15
C TYR A 1095 -44.87 25.51 20.79
N ASP A 1096 -46.15 25.61 20.46
CA ASP A 1096 -46.59 26.42 19.32
C ASP A 1096 -46.48 27.92 19.63
N SER A 1097 -46.72 28.77 18.61
CA SER A 1097 -46.72 30.23 18.76
C SER A 1097 -47.75 30.77 19.76
N SER A 1098 -48.70 29.93 20.19
CA SER A 1098 -49.75 30.26 21.16
C SER A 1098 -49.45 29.70 22.56
N GLY A 1099 -48.27 29.12 22.79
CA GLY A 1099 -47.84 28.57 24.07
C GLY A 1099 -48.44 27.20 24.42
N ARG A 1100 -49.06 26.51 23.47
CA ARG A 1100 -49.58 25.14 23.67
C ARG A 1100 -48.46 24.13 23.43
N GLU A 1101 -48.33 23.16 24.34
CA GLU A 1101 -47.33 22.09 24.22
C GLU A 1101 -47.70 21.16 23.04
N LEU A 1102 -46.75 20.93 22.14
CA LEU A 1102 -46.87 20.10 20.95
C LEU A 1102 -46.45 18.67 21.27
N ASP A 1103 -47.22 17.69 20.78
CA ASP A 1103 -46.79 16.29 20.79
C ASP A 1103 -45.86 16.02 19.60
N VAL A 1104 -44.59 15.78 19.90
CA VAL A 1104 -43.54 15.50 18.90
C VAL A 1104 -43.54 14.01 18.48
N ILE A 1105 -44.12 13.14 19.31
CA ILE A 1105 -44.04 11.68 19.18
C ILE A 1105 -45.24 11.12 18.40
#